data_AF-A0A4R6N8B5-F1
#
_entry.id   AF-A0A4R6N8B5-F1
#
_cell.length_a   1.000
_cell.length_b   1.000
_cell.length_c   1.000
_cell.angle_alpha   90.00
_cell.angle_beta   90.00
_cell.angle_gamma   90.00
#
_symmetry.space_group_name_H-M   'P 1'
#
loop_
_entity.id
_entity.type
_entity.pdbx_description
1 polymer ?
#
loop_
_entity_poly.entity_id
_entity_poly.type
_entity_poly.pdbx_seq_one_letter_code
_entity_poly.pdbx_strand_id
1 'polypeptide(L)'
;MKLKPLAFLLAAAFAAPGAMASANGVVISQVFGGGGNTGAVLKSDFIELFNAGSTAVNLKGWSLQYGSATGLIGGQASQIARISDVDLLLAPGRYLLVKGADGNAGSQSLPTPDVITTLTLGASDGKIALVSSTAALNSVDPKGAATLVDLVGYGSAGAFEGSGAAGKLSATTAAIRAGEGCTDKDDNKSDFSVGTPAPRNSVTAAITCSGNGGGGGDNPPPVGETLAIYQIQGGGKQSPHKSKTVTTTGIVTHVVANGFYMQDRLGDGDNATSDGIFVFTGAANSASVGQELRVTATVTEFVVAAGSADSQANPITQLNSPSALTVLSSGHAITPTEVDLLGLPAGGLEAYEGMLVTLKGPLTVQQNYFLGRFGQLTMAAGGRKQQPTNLHRPGSADALNLAAENARHMFILDDNSTAQNPDPTPYLGEGNTVRAGDTAAALTGVIDHGLATSSSTGAAMFKLQPTQPVTFERSNARTAAPAAVGGNYKVVSANVLNYFTTFADGNTVSGQSGQGCSLGSSVSKTNCRGANNLAEFQRQQTKLVASLSAINADVVGLMEIQNNGDVAVQNLVDALNAKLGANTYRVVPKGSLDTGDDAIRVALIYKPARLGLIGAAMSDTNAINNRPTFAQGFQAPNGQRFAVLVNHFKSKGSCPKDGSADDDRGDGQACWNDLRVKQAQRLREFVGQVQAAAGTQDALLLGDFNAYAKEDPIHTLTQDGFVIDQEGRFDPAAYSYVFDGLAGRLDHALATPTLSAKILGASSWHINADEPLIIDYNLEFKKPACATCGPDYYSATPYRSSDHDPVVLGLNLVKSVLGTAGRDTLVGTAGDDVIEGGAGADTLTGGAGRDQFVYGSALDGVDTITDFSPAEDMLLFTKLLQVSGVNSPDPLASGHITCTNSAAGALVGIDTDGSAGPLKTRTMAVLKGVSCAALSPANFKF
;
A
#
# COMPACT_ATOMS: atom_id res chain seq x y z
N MET A 1 -2.12 -57.71 -13.40
CA MET A 1 -1.33 -58.74 -14.10
C MET A 1 0.05 -58.76 -13.45
N LYS A 2 0.46 -59.91 -12.94
CA LYS A 2 1.76 -60.15 -12.26
C LYS A 2 2.91 -60.05 -13.28
N LEU A 3 4.09 -59.59 -12.85
CA LEU A 3 5.35 -60.36 -12.87
C LEU A 3 6.53 -59.50 -12.33
N LYS A 4 7.20 -60.04 -11.30
CA LYS A 4 8.61 -59.73 -10.93
C LYS A 4 9.53 -60.82 -11.55
N PRO A 5 10.85 -60.88 -11.24
CA PRO A 5 11.95 -60.38 -12.06
C PRO A 5 12.84 -61.53 -12.58
N LEU A 6 13.79 -61.24 -13.47
CA LEU A 6 14.88 -62.17 -13.82
C LEU A 6 16.23 -61.54 -13.45
N ALA A 7 16.96 -62.23 -12.60
CA ALA A 7 18.32 -61.92 -12.17
C ALA A 7 19.33 -62.38 -13.23
N PHE A 8 20.39 -61.60 -13.43
CA PHE A 8 21.64 -62.08 -14.03
C PHE A 8 22.80 -61.64 -13.13
N LEU A 9 23.52 -62.62 -12.59
CA LEU A 9 24.84 -62.44 -12.00
C LEU A 9 25.85 -62.29 -13.13
N LEU A 10 26.71 -61.27 -13.08
CA LEU A 10 28.01 -61.27 -13.74
C LEU A 10 29.07 -60.76 -12.75
N ALA A 11 30.14 -61.52 -12.63
CA ALA A 11 31.21 -61.35 -11.65
C ALA A 11 31.96 -60.03 -11.82
N ALA A 12 32.07 -59.26 -10.73
CA ALA A 12 32.93 -58.08 -10.66
C ALA A 12 34.35 -58.50 -10.25
N ALA A 13 35.31 -58.28 -11.15
CA ALA A 13 36.71 -58.19 -10.77
C ALA A 13 36.91 -56.92 -9.94
N PHE A 14 37.46 -57.05 -8.74
CA PHE A 14 37.88 -55.93 -7.91
C PHE A 14 39.04 -55.19 -8.60
N ALA A 15 38.75 -54.04 -9.21
CA ALA A 15 39.74 -52.99 -9.38
C ALA A 15 39.68 -52.12 -8.11
N ALA A 16 40.84 -51.88 -7.49
CA ALA A 16 40.95 -50.85 -6.46
C ALA A 16 40.46 -49.51 -7.05
N PRO A 17 39.61 -48.74 -6.36
CA PRO A 17 39.28 -47.40 -6.81
C PRO A 17 40.57 -46.58 -6.85
N GLY A 18 40.89 -46.07 -8.02
CA GLY A 18 42.01 -45.15 -8.22
C GLY A 18 41.80 -43.87 -7.44
N ALA A 19 42.92 -43.29 -7.00
CA ALA A 19 43.00 -42.00 -6.32
C ALA A 19 42.25 -40.92 -7.14
N MET A 20 41.43 -40.11 -6.47
CA MET A 20 40.64 -39.02 -7.04
C MET A 20 41.08 -37.72 -6.36
N ALA A 21 41.86 -36.89 -7.06
CA ALA A 21 42.08 -35.50 -6.68
C ALA A 21 40.74 -34.74 -6.50
N SER A 22 40.73 -33.67 -5.71
CA SER A 22 39.51 -32.90 -5.40
C SER A 22 38.72 -32.55 -6.67
N ALA A 23 37.49 -33.07 -6.79
CA ALA A 23 36.67 -32.93 -8.00
C ALA A 23 36.28 -31.48 -8.33
N ASN A 24 36.28 -30.61 -7.31
CA ASN A 24 35.95 -29.18 -7.43
C ASN A 24 37.21 -28.28 -7.40
N GLY A 25 38.41 -28.86 -7.26
CA GLY A 25 39.68 -28.14 -7.22
C GLY A 25 39.99 -27.42 -5.90
N VAL A 26 39.09 -27.42 -4.90
CA VAL A 26 39.38 -26.86 -3.57
C VAL A 26 40.06 -27.90 -2.71
N VAL A 27 41.20 -27.54 -2.15
CA VAL A 27 42.04 -28.39 -1.30
C VAL A 27 42.42 -27.68 0.00
N ILE A 28 42.72 -28.45 1.04
CA ILE A 28 43.38 -28.00 2.25
C ILE A 28 44.86 -27.80 1.91
N SER A 29 45.33 -26.57 1.96
CA SER A 29 46.70 -26.18 1.62
C SER A 29 47.63 -26.20 2.83
N GLN A 30 47.14 -25.86 4.03
CA GLN A 30 47.91 -25.97 5.27
C GLN A 30 47.06 -26.40 6.46
N VAL A 31 47.66 -27.17 7.37
CA VAL A 31 47.09 -27.53 8.67
C VAL A 31 48.10 -27.25 9.77
N PHE A 32 47.69 -26.46 10.76
CA PHE A 32 48.49 -26.16 11.95
C PHE A 32 47.63 -26.24 13.21
N GLY A 33 47.91 -27.22 14.08
CA GLY A 33 47.25 -27.41 15.38
C GLY A 33 48.11 -27.06 16.59
N GLY A 34 49.18 -26.28 16.37
CA GLY A 34 50.14 -25.90 17.41
C GLY A 34 49.77 -24.60 18.13
N GLY A 35 48.65 -23.95 17.79
CA GLY A 35 48.29 -22.60 18.20
C GLY A 35 48.37 -22.38 19.70
N GLY A 36 49.26 -21.48 20.11
CA GLY A 36 49.44 -21.12 21.51
C GLY A 36 49.79 -22.26 22.46
N ASN A 37 50.37 -23.35 21.95
CA ASN A 37 51.05 -24.35 22.75
C ASN A 37 52.44 -23.87 23.19
N THR A 38 53.00 -24.48 24.23
CA THR A 38 54.36 -24.13 24.69
C THR A 38 55.37 -24.33 23.55
N GLY A 39 56.07 -23.26 23.18
CA GLY A 39 57.02 -23.24 22.06
C GLY A 39 56.45 -22.76 20.72
N ALA A 40 55.13 -22.55 20.60
CA ALA A 40 54.51 -22.04 19.38
C ALA A 40 54.83 -20.56 19.14
N VAL A 41 54.98 -20.16 17.88
CA VAL A 41 55.11 -18.75 17.48
C VAL A 41 53.73 -18.11 17.29
N LEU A 42 52.80 -18.85 16.66
CA LEU A 42 51.43 -18.42 16.40
C LEU A 42 50.51 -18.71 17.59
N LYS A 43 49.61 -17.77 17.89
CA LYS A 43 48.63 -17.88 19.00
C LYS A 43 47.48 -18.85 18.71
N SER A 44 47.16 -19.06 17.44
CA SER A 44 45.94 -19.74 17.01
C SER A 44 46.23 -20.94 16.12
N ASP A 45 45.41 -21.97 16.22
CA ASP A 45 45.31 -23.01 15.21
C ASP A 45 44.81 -22.40 13.89
N PHE A 46 45.14 -23.01 12.76
CA PHE A 46 44.52 -22.64 11.49
C PHE A 46 44.46 -23.79 10.48
N ILE A 47 43.51 -23.64 9.57
CA ILE A 47 43.40 -24.42 8.35
C ILE A 47 43.35 -23.42 7.20
N GLU A 48 44.15 -23.66 6.16
CA GLU A 48 44.15 -22.85 4.96
C GLU A 48 43.54 -23.66 3.82
N LEU A 49 42.54 -23.12 3.14
CA LEU A 49 42.02 -23.68 1.90
C LEU A 49 42.64 -22.98 0.71
N PHE A 50 42.76 -23.69 -0.40
CA PHE A 50 43.25 -23.17 -1.66
C PHE A 50 42.43 -23.76 -2.81
N ASN A 51 42.15 -22.94 -3.82
CA ASN A 51 41.50 -23.42 -5.03
C ASN A 51 42.55 -23.69 -6.12
N ALA A 52 42.95 -24.95 -6.24
CA ALA A 52 43.83 -25.46 -7.30
C ALA A 52 43.08 -25.70 -8.62
N GLY A 53 41.75 -25.56 -8.64
CA GLY A 53 40.92 -25.67 -9.83
C GLY A 53 40.97 -24.43 -10.72
N SER A 54 40.24 -24.51 -11.85
CA SER A 54 40.18 -23.43 -12.86
C SER A 54 38.92 -22.56 -12.75
N THR A 55 37.99 -22.88 -11.85
CA THR A 55 36.73 -22.15 -11.64
C THR A 55 36.57 -21.74 -10.19
N ALA A 56 35.86 -20.63 -9.96
CA ALA A 56 35.59 -20.15 -8.63
C ALA A 56 34.54 -21.04 -7.94
N VAL A 57 34.75 -21.39 -6.66
CA VAL A 57 33.89 -22.32 -5.92
C VAL A 57 33.22 -21.59 -4.77
N ASN A 58 31.89 -21.64 -4.73
CA ASN A 58 31.12 -21.08 -3.62
C ASN A 58 31.12 -22.07 -2.45
N LEU A 59 31.67 -21.65 -1.32
CA LEU A 59 31.82 -22.45 -0.11
C LEU A 59 30.62 -22.33 0.85
N LYS A 60 29.52 -21.71 0.42
CA LYS A 60 28.28 -21.64 1.20
C LYS A 60 27.80 -23.04 1.59
N GLY A 61 27.57 -23.23 2.88
CA GLY A 61 27.11 -24.50 3.44
C GLY A 61 28.20 -25.58 3.56
N TRP A 62 29.46 -25.25 3.28
CA TRP A 62 30.58 -26.18 3.49
C TRP A 62 31.07 -26.14 4.95
N SER A 63 31.73 -27.22 5.39
CA SER A 63 32.32 -27.33 6.72
C SER A 63 33.71 -27.95 6.71
N LEU A 64 34.50 -27.60 7.73
CA LEU A 64 35.71 -28.32 8.13
C LEU A 64 35.37 -29.21 9.33
N GLN A 65 35.70 -30.49 9.24
CA GLN A 65 35.43 -31.46 10.29
C GLN A 65 36.72 -32.11 10.77
N TYR A 66 36.97 -32.08 12.07
CA TYR A 66 38.18 -32.60 12.70
C TYR A 66 37.93 -33.96 13.38
N GLY A 67 38.97 -34.77 13.46
CA GLY A 67 39.06 -35.93 14.35
C GLY A 67 40.48 -36.12 14.88
N SER A 68 40.62 -36.72 16.06
CA SER A 68 41.93 -37.17 16.55
C SER A 68 42.47 -38.31 15.66
N ALA A 69 43.74 -38.68 15.82
CA ALA A 69 44.39 -39.71 15.02
C ALA A 69 43.55 -41.00 14.88
N THR A 70 42.91 -41.45 15.96
CA THR A 70 42.07 -42.65 16.01
C THR A 70 40.57 -42.38 16.18
N GLY A 71 40.15 -41.16 16.51
CA GLY A 71 38.75 -40.80 16.80
C GLY A 71 37.88 -40.58 15.57
N LEU A 72 36.58 -40.33 15.76
CA LEU A 72 35.66 -39.97 14.67
C LEU A 72 35.95 -38.55 14.17
N ILE A 73 35.85 -38.34 12.85
CA ILE A 73 35.76 -37.03 12.22
C ILE A 73 34.34 -36.50 12.37
N GLY A 74 34.19 -35.31 12.94
CA GLY A 74 32.88 -34.68 13.15
C GLY A 74 32.00 -35.45 14.15
N GLY A 75 32.61 -36.24 15.05
CA GLY A 75 31.91 -37.03 16.07
C GLY A 75 31.20 -36.20 17.14
N GLN A 76 31.54 -34.91 17.26
CA GLN A 76 30.94 -33.93 18.16
C GLN A 76 30.78 -32.59 17.45
N ALA A 77 29.81 -31.77 17.89
CA ALA A 77 29.56 -30.45 17.30
C ALA A 77 30.80 -29.53 17.37
N SER A 78 31.61 -29.62 18.43
CA SER A 78 32.86 -28.87 18.57
C SER A 78 33.96 -29.27 17.58
N GLN A 79 33.77 -30.37 16.86
CA GLN A 79 34.67 -30.84 15.81
C GLN A 79 34.22 -30.41 14.41
N ILE A 80 33.15 -29.62 14.29
CA ILE A 80 32.58 -29.18 13.00
C ILE A 80 32.58 -27.65 12.97
N ALA A 81 33.29 -27.07 12.01
CA ALA A 81 33.34 -25.64 11.78
C ALA A 81 32.71 -25.30 10.43
N ARG A 82 31.66 -24.47 10.44
CA ARG A 82 31.04 -23.97 9.20
C ARG A 82 31.95 -22.92 8.57
N ILE A 83 32.08 -22.97 7.25
CA ILE A 83 32.92 -22.03 6.50
C ILE A 83 32.13 -20.73 6.22
N SER A 84 30.90 -20.83 5.69
CA SER A 84 30.01 -19.68 5.47
C SER A 84 28.54 -20.10 5.32
N ASP A 85 27.62 -19.29 5.84
CA ASP A 85 26.16 -19.42 5.62
C ASP A 85 25.65 -18.47 4.50
N VAL A 86 26.52 -17.60 3.98
CA VAL A 86 26.31 -16.73 2.82
C VAL A 86 27.24 -17.13 1.67
N ASP A 87 27.02 -16.56 0.47
CA ASP A 87 27.89 -16.85 -0.67
C ASP A 87 29.32 -16.37 -0.37
N LEU A 88 30.26 -17.32 -0.37
CA LEU A 88 31.68 -17.07 -0.14
C LEU A 88 32.46 -17.76 -1.25
N LEU A 89 32.87 -16.97 -2.23
CA LEU A 89 33.48 -17.47 -3.45
C LEU A 89 35.01 -17.54 -3.30
N LEU A 90 35.56 -18.76 -3.36
CA LEU A 90 37.00 -18.96 -3.44
C LEU A 90 37.43 -19.06 -4.91
N ALA A 91 38.03 -17.99 -5.44
CA ALA A 91 38.48 -17.94 -6.83
C ALA A 91 39.71 -18.83 -7.09
N PRO A 92 39.95 -19.27 -8.33
CA PRO A 92 41.15 -20.04 -8.71
C PRO A 92 42.43 -19.36 -8.25
N GLY A 93 43.35 -20.15 -7.71
CA GLY A 93 44.63 -19.66 -7.24
C GLY A 93 44.59 -18.85 -5.94
N ARG A 94 43.42 -18.69 -5.30
CA ARG A 94 43.27 -17.93 -4.05
C ARG A 94 43.24 -18.83 -2.83
N TYR A 95 43.55 -18.22 -1.68
CA TYR A 95 43.54 -18.84 -0.37
C TYR A 95 42.35 -18.39 0.46
N LEU A 96 41.93 -19.22 1.41
CA LEU A 96 41.00 -18.86 2.48
C LEU A 96 41.60 -19.29 3.82
N LEU A 97 41.84 -18.34 4.71
CA LEU A 97 42.39 -18.61 6.04
C LEU A 97 41.28 -18.80 7.06
N VAL A 98 41.17 -20.01 7.59
CA VAL A 98 40.23 -20.37 8.66
C VAL A 98 40.98 -20.42 9.99
N LYS A 99 40.71 -19.45 10.86
CA LYS A 99 41.24 -19.42 12.23
C LYS A 99 40.53 -20.46 13.10
N GLY A 100 41.31 -21.26 13.82
CA GLY A 100 40.86 -22.16 14.87
C GLY A 100 40.98 -21.56 16.27
N ALA A 101 41.01 -22.43 17.28
CA ALA A 101 41.11 -22.06 18.68
C ALA A 101 42.42 -21.32 19.00
N ASP A 102 42.36 -20.40 19.96
CA ASP A 102 43.54 -19.76 20.54
C ASP A 102 44.08 -20.60 21.70
N GLY A 103 45.41 -20.68 21.81
CA GLY A 103 46.10 -21.21 22.98
C GLY A 103 46.60 -20.11 23.91
N ASN A 104 47.30 -20.52 24.97
CA ASN A 104 47.75 -19.61 26.04
C ASN A 104 49.17 -19.06 25.85
N ALA A 105 49.94 -19.58 24.88
CA ALA A 105 51.28 -19.15 24.51
C ALA A 105 51.29 -18.53 23.09
N GLY A 106 52.49 -18.27 22.53
CA GLY A 106 52.66 -17.66 21.21
C GLY A 106 52.62 -16.13 21.22
N SER A 107 53.50 -15.53 20.42
CA SER A 107 53.68 -14.06 20.38
C SER A 107 53.04 -13.41 19.15
N GLN A 108 52.72 -14.19 18.11
CA GLN A 108 52.26 -13.68 16.82
C GLN A 108 50.81 -14.07 16.53
N SER A 109 50.01 -13.10 16.10
CA SER A 109 48.67 -13.34 15.56
C SER A 109 48.74 -13.81 14.11
N LEU A 110 47.73 -14.56 13.65
CA LEU A 110 47.56 -14.85 12.22
C LEU A 110 47.39 -13.53 11.42
N PRO A 111 47.72 -13.52 10.10
CA PRO A 111 47.12 -12.55 9.18
C PRO A 111 45.60 -12.53 9.32
N THR A 112 44.95 -11.41 8.96
CA THR A 112 43.49 -11.25 9.10
C THR A 112 42.76 -12.49 8.56
N PRO A 113 42.12 -13.30 9.42
CA PRO A 113 41.46 -14.52 8.97
C PRO A 113 40.23 -14.18 8.12
N ASP A 114 39.97 -14.98 7.09
CA ASP A 114 38.76 -14.86 6.27
C ASP A 114 37.55 -15.48 6.98
N VAL A 115 37.79 -16.51 7.79
CA VAL A 115 36.79 -17.19 8.62
C VAL A 115 37.35 -17.41 10.02
N ILE A 116 36.55 -17.12 11.05
CA ILE A 116 36.92 -17.33 12.45
C ILE A 116 36.06 -18.44 13.04
N THR A 117 36.70 -19.44 13.64
CA THR A 117 36.07 -20.62 14.25
C THR A 117 36.66 -20.89 15.62
N THR A 118 36.12 -21.87 16.33
CA THR A 118 36.64 -22.38 17.60
C THR A 118 37.19 -23.80 17.49
N LEU A 119 37.52 -24.25 16.28
CA LEU A 119 37.99 -25.62 16.05
C LEU A 119 39.35 -25.83 16.72
N THR A 120 39.46 -26.83 17.60
CA THR A 120 40.71 -27.20 18.27
C THR A 120 41.35 -28.38 17.55
N LEU A 121 42.61 -28.23 17.14
CA LEU A 121 43.34 -29.23 16.37
C LEU A 121 44.41 -29.91 17.23
N GLY A 122 44.81 -31.11 16.83
CA GLY A 122 45.91 -31.83 17.46
C GLY A 122 47.25 -31.24 17.04
N ALA A 123 48.13 -30.91 17.99
CA ALA A 123 49.42 -30.32 17.67
C ALA A 123 50.38 -31.26 16.93
N SER A 124 50.24 -32.58 17.13
CA SER A 124 51.14 -33.59 16.56
C SER A 124 50.47 -34.59 15.64
N ASP A 125 49.22 -34.96 15.94
CA ASP A 125 48.51 -36.06 15.29
C ASP A 125 47.01 -35.72 15.17
N GLY A 126 46.42 -35.94 13.99
CA GLY A 126 45.01 -35.60 13.76
C GLY A 126 44.61 -35.72 12.29
N LYS A 127 43.32 -35.47 12.00
CA LYS A 127 42.76 -35.54 10.65
C LYS A 127 41.67 -34.50 10.42
N ILE A 128 41.62 -33.95 9.21
CA ILE A 128 40.70 -32.88 8.78
C ILE A 128 40.02 -33.29 7.49
N ALA A 129 38.70 -33.22 7.47
CA ALA A 129 37.91 -33.35 6.25
C ALA A 129 37.31 -31.99 5.87
N LEU A 130 37.49 -31.59 4.60
CA LEU A 130 36.72 -30.54 3.97
C LEU A 130 35.45 -31.17 3.37
N VAL A 131 34.28 -30.63 3.71
CA VAL A 131 32.98 -31.25 3.40
C VAL A 131 32.06 -30.23 2.74
N SER A 132 31.45 -30.58 1.62
CA SER A 132 30.49 -29.72 0.88
C SER A 132 29.09 -29.65 1.52
N SER A 133 29.01 -29.98 2.81
CA SER A 133 27.81 -29.89 3.63
C SER A 133 28.20 -29.62 5.09
N THR A 134 27.23 -29.23 5.91
CA THR A 134 27.42 -29.09 7.37
C THR A 134 27.04 -30.35 8.16
N ALA A 135 26.68 -31.45 7.48
CA ALA A 135 26.28 -32.69 8.15
C ALA A 135 27.51 -33.42 8.71
N ALA A 136 27.43 -33.85 9.96
CA ALA A 136 28.50 -34.59 10.63
C ALA A 136 28.84 -35.89 9.88
N LEU A 137 30.11 -36.09 9.53
CA LEU A 137 30.57 -37.32 8.87
C LEU A 137 30.51 -38.54 9.79
N ASN A 138 30.75 -38.36 11.10
CA ASN A 138 30.71 -39.42 12.11
C ASN A 138 31.47 -40.70 11.71
N SER A 139 32.63 -40.55 11.07
CA SER A 139 33.41 -41.68 10.56
C SER A 139 34.86 -41.62 11.04
N VAL A 140 35.46 -42.78 11.32
CA VAL A 140 36.91 -42.88 11.56
C VAL A 140 37.73 -42.72 10.27
N ASP A 141 37.12 -43.02 9.12
CA ASP A 141 37.67 -42.86 7.78
C ASP A 141 36.53 -42.50 6.81
N PRO A 142 36.40 -41.22 6.37
CA PRO A 142 35.28 -40.78 5.54
C PRO A 142 35.50 -41.04 4.04
N LYS A 143 36.57 -41.74 3.63
CA LYS A 143 36.83 -42.01 2.21
C LYS A 143 35.63 -42.69 1.56
N GLY A 144 35.14 -42.09 0.47
CA GLY A 144 33.93 -42.52 -0.24
C GLY A 144 32.62 -41.82 0.18
N ALA A 145 32.64 -40.92 1.17
CA ALA A 145 31.49 -40.08 1.47
C ALA A 145 31.22 -39.09 0.31
N ALA A 146 29.97 -39.04 -0.17
CA ALA A 146 29.60 -38.24 -1.35
C ALA A 146 29.81 -36.72 -1.18
N THR A 147 29.90 -36.24 0.07
CA THR A 147 30.12 -34.83 0.41
C THR A 147 31.57 -34.52 0.79
N LEU A 148 32.47 -35.50 0.81
CA LEU A 148 33.89 -35.27 1.10
C LEU A 148 34.55 -34.58 -0.09
N VAL A 149 35.28 -33.50 0.17
CA VAL A 149 35.96 -32.69 -0.85
C VAL A 149 37.49 -32.89 -0.81
N ASP A 150 38.08 -32.91 0.39
CA ASP A 150 39.52 -33.18 0.63
C ASP A 150 39.67 -33.76 2.05
N LEU A 151 40.63 -34.66 2.26
CA LEU A 151 40.97 -35.28 3.54
C LEU A 151 42.48 -35.21 3.80
N VAL A 152 42.87 -34.52 4.88
CA VAL A 152 44.26 -34.47 5.34
C VAL A 152 44.41 -35.18 6.69
N GLY A 153 45.17 -36.27 6.72
CA GLY A 153 45.67 -36.89 7.95
C GLY A 153 47.15 -36.56 8.19
N TYR A 154 47.55 -36.33 9.44
CA TYR A 154 48.94 -36.04 9.82
C TYR A 154 49.38 -36.82 11.07
N GLY A 155 50.69 -37.11 11.15
CA GLY A 155 51.27 -37.91 12.23
C GLY A 155 50.84 -39.37 12.16
N SER A 156 50.28 -39.88 13.26
CA SER A 156 49.79 -41.25 13.41
C SER A 156 48.32 -41.44 12.99
N ALA A 157 47.76 -40.49 12.22
CA ALA A 157 46.36 -40.54 11.79
C ALA A 157 46.01 -41.84 11.07
N GLY A 158 44.91 -42.47 11.49
CA GLY A 158 44.40 -43.72 10.90
C GLY A 158 43.63 -43.54 9.59
N ALA A 159 43.38 -42.30 9.15
CA ALA A 159 42.74 -41.96 7.89
C ALA A 159 43.43 -40.75 7.25
N PHE A 160 43.70 -40.87 5.95
CA PHE A 160 44.44 -39.96 5.08
C PHE A 160 44.21 -40.36 3.62
N GLU A 161 44.50 -39.44 2.70
CA GLU A 161 44.55 -39.72 1.25
C GLU A 161 45.85 -40.42 0.85
N GLY A 162 45.74 -41.32 -0.13
CA GLY A 162 46.87 -42.04 -0.73
C GLY A 162 47.69 -42.94 0.22
N SER A 163 49.01 -42.92 0.03
CA SER A 163 49.93 -43.93 0.58
C SER A 163 50.33 -43.75 2.04
N GLY A 164 49.99 -42.62 2.67
CA GLY A 164 50.30 -42.34 4.07
C GLY A 164 49.82 -40.97 4.53
N ALA A 165 49.75 -40.77 5.85
CA ALA A 165 49.55 -39.45 6.45
C ALA A 165 50.72 -38.50 6.14
N ALA A 166 50.44 -37.20 6.18
CA ALA A 166 51.47 -36.17 6.27
C ALA A 166 52.35 -36.38 7.53
N GLY A 167 53.57 -35.85 7.50
CA GLY A 167 54.52 -36.02 8.60
C GLY A 167 54.00 -35.53 9.96
N LYS A 168 54.58 -36.04 11.04
CA LYS A 168 54.21 -35.66 12.41
C LYS A 168 54.47 -34.17 12.66
N LEU A 169 53.46 -33.49 13.20
CA LEU A 169 53.53 -32.06 13.50
C LEU A 169 53.96 -31.77 14.95
N SER A 170 54.10 -30.49 15.28
CA SER A 170 54.51 -30.00 16.58
C SER A 170 53.96 -28.59 16.81
N ALA A 171 54.20 -28.02 17.99
CA ALA A 171 53.86 -26.64 18.29
C ALA A 171 54.50 -25.61 17.32
N THR A 172 55.54 -25.98 16.58
CA THR A 172 56.28 -25.08 15.67
C THR A 172 56.17 -25.45 14.20
N THR A 173 55.41 -26.48 13.83
CA THR A 173 55.38 -26.99 12.45
C THR A 173 53.97 -27.25 11.94
N ALA A 174 53.71 -26.89 10.68
CA ALA A 174 52.48 -27.18 9.95
C ALA A 174 52.70 -28.25 8.88
N ALA A 175 51.63 -28.93 8.47
CA ALA A 175 51.62 -29.65 7.20
C ALA A 175 51.38 -28.62 6.09
N ILE A 176 52.27 -28.56 5.11
CA ILE A 176 52.23 -27.58 4.00
C ILE A 176 52.17 -28.32 2.67
N ARG A 177 51.07 -28.13 1.93
CA ARG A 177 50.85 -28.72 0.61
C ARG A 177 51.82 -28.13 -0.40
N ALA A 178 52.49 -28.98 -1.17
CA ALA A 178 53.53 -28.60 -2.11
C ALA A 178 52.99 -27.74 -3.26
N GLY A 179 53.90 -27.02 -3.93
CA GLY A 179 53.53 -26.09 -5.00
C GLY A 179 52.61 -24.98 -4.51
N GLU A 180 52.83 -24.50 -3.28
CA GLU A 180 52.04 -23.43 -2.65
C GLU A 180 50.54 -23.76 -2.52
N GLY A 181 50.14 -25.04 -2.57
CA GLY A 181 48.74 -25.49 -2.58
C GLY A 181 48.32 -26.17 -3.88
N CYS A 182 49.08 -26.04 -4.96
CA CYS A 182 48.75 -26.58 -6.28
C CYS A 182 48.99 -28.08 -6.46
N THR A 183 49.73 -28.73 -5.55
CA THR A 183 50.03 -30.16 -5.69
C THR A 183 48.98 -31.00 -4.95
N ASP A 184 48.10 -31.62 -5.71
CA ASP A 184 47.10 -32.57 -5.22
C ASP A 184 47.16 -33.87 -6.01
N LYS A 185 47.92 -34.85 -5.51
CA LYS A 185 48.01 -36.20 -6.06
C LYS A 185 47.08 -37.18 -5.36
N ASP A 186 46.17 -36.67 -4.50
CA ASP A 186 45.35 -37.48 -3.59
C ASP A 186 46.23 -38.42 -2.75
N ASP A 187 47.39 -37.93 -2.30
CA ASP A 187 48.32 -38.64 -1.43
C ASP A 187 48.98 -37.68 -0.44
N ASN A 188 48.47 -37.65 0.79
CA ASN A 188 48.93 -36.70 1.81
C ASN A 188 50.43 -36.81 2.10
N LYS A 189 51.02 -38.02 2.05
CA LYS A 189 52.45 -38.24 2.27
C LYS A 189 53.30 -37.64 1.16
N SER A 190 52.80 -37.64 -0.07
CA SER A 190 53.51 -37.10 -1.24
C SER A 190 53.22 -35.61 -1.48
N ASP A 191 52.08 -35.11 -1.00
CA ASP A 191 51.59 -33.77 -1.24
C ASP A 191 51.99 -32.79 -0.14
N PHE A 192 52.21 -33.25 1.09
CA PHE A 192 52.56 -32.38 2.21
C PHE A 192 54.00 -32.57 2.68
N SER A 193 54.64 -31.45 3.03
CA SER A 193 55.88 -31.42 3.79
C SER A 193 55.63 -30.81 5.18
N VAL A 194 56.44 -31.21 6.16
CA VAL A 194 56.41 -30.59 7.49
C VAL A 194 57.33 -29.37 7.48
N GLY A 195 56.77 -28.20 7.74
CA GLY A 195 57.51 -26.93 7.66
C GLY A 195 57.05 -25.90 8.69
N THR A 196 57.67 -24.72 8.67
CA THR A 196 57.24 -23.59 9.52
C THR A 196 55.90 -23.06 9.02
N PRO A 197 54.88 -22.85 9.89
CA PRO A 197 53.57 -22.39 9.45
C PRO A 197 53.63 -21.04 8.72
N ALA A 198 52.99 -20.95 7.55
CA ALA A 198 53.01 -19.75 6.69
C ALA A 198 51.58 -19.40 6.23
N PRO A 199 50.68 -18.97 7.14
CA PRO A 199 49.27 -18.78 6.82
C PRO A 199 49.03 -17.67 5.77
N ARG A 200 48.16 -17.93 4.80
CA ARG A 200 47.73 -17.02 3.72
C ARG A 200 46.22 -16.90 3.71
N ASN A 201 45.73 -15.68 3.57
CA ASN A 201 44.31 -15.33 3.50
C ASN A 201 43.92 -14.86 2.08
N SER A 202 42.65 -14.49 1.88
CA SER A 202 42.10 -14.10 0.58
C SER A 202 42.78 -12.92 -0.12
N VAL A 203 43.47 -12.05 0.63
CA VAL A 203 44.23 -10.93 0.05
C VAL A 203 45.62 -11.33 -0.46
N THR A 204 46.05 -12.56 -0.17
CA THR A 204 47.29 -13.12 -0.72
C THR A 204 47.16 -13.21 -2.24
N ALA A 205 48.23 -12.81 -2.95
CA ALA A 205 48.27 -12.83 -4.40
C ALA A 205 47.90 -14.22 -4.92
N ALA A 206 47.03 -14.26 -5.93
CA ALA A 206 46.66 -15.52 -6.56
C ALA A 206 47.89 -16.15 -7.21
N ILE A 207 47.98 -17.47 -7.14
CA ILE A 207 48.99 -18.24 -7.88
C ILE A 207 48.33 -19.15 -8.91
N THR A 208 48.95 -19.31 -10.06
CA THR A 208 48.45 -20.19 -11.12
C THR A 208 49.09 -21.57 -10.99
N CYS A 209 48.27 -22.61 -10.85
CA CYS A 209 48.74 -23.99 -10.84
C CYS A 209 49.10 -24.41 -12.27
N SER A 210 50.39 -24.57 -12.57
CA SER A 210 50.85 -24.96 -13.90
C SER A 210 50.69 -26.47 -14.13
N GLY A 211 49.72 -26.87 -14.95
CA GLY A 211 49.70 -28.18 -15.60
C GLY A 211 50.47 -28.15 -16.92
N ASN A 212 51.35 -29.13 -17.16
CA ASN A 212 52.20 -29.37 -18.34
C ASN A 212 51.78 -28.73 -19.69
N GLY A 213 52.68 -27.91 -20.27
CA GLY A 213 52.96 -27.89 -21.73
C GLY A 213 52.74 -26.58 -22.52
N GLY A 214 53.84 -25.88 -22.84
CA GLY A 214 54.04 -25.26 -24.18
C GLY A 214 53.78 -23.75 -24.40
N GLY A 215 54.79 -22.93 -24.07
CA GLY A 215 55.26 -21.71 -24.75
C GLY A 215 54.31 -20.73 -25.48
N GLY A 216 54.30 -19.47 -25.03
CA GLY A 216 54.06 -18.31 -25.89
C GLY A 216 53.52 -17.05 -25.20
N GLY A 217 54.42 -16.08 -24.94
CA GLY A 217 54.12 -14.65 -24.98
C GLY A 217 53.55 -14.00 -23.72
N ASP A 218 54.26 -12.98 -23.24
CA ASP A 218 53.73 -11.96 -22.32
C ASP A 218 52.37 -11.44 -22.81
N ASN A 219 51.33 -11.56 -22.00
CA ASN A 219 50.14 -10.72 -22.11
C ASN A 219 49.54 -10.46 -20.71
N PRO A 220 49.04 -9.24 -20.43
CA PRO A 220 48.36 -8.92 -19.18
C PRO A 220 47.09 -9.78 -18.99
N PRO A 221 46.50 -9.88 -17.79
CA PRO A 221 45.27 -10.64 -17.58
C PRO A 221 44.18 -10.17 -18.55
N PRO A 222 43.24 -11.03 -18.99
CA PRO A 222 42.20 -10.61 -19.92
C PRO A 222 41.42 -9.47 -19.29
N VAL A 223 41.58 -8.28 -19.89
CA VAL A 223 40.75 -7.11 -19.63
C VAL A 223 39.34 -7.58 -19.98
N GLY A 224 38.44 -7.66 -19.00
CA GLY A 224 37.02 -7.79 -19.31
C GLY A 224 36.67 -6.72 -20.34
N GLU A 225 35.89 -7.08 -21.37
CA GLU A 225 35.55 -6.21 -22.49
C GLU A 225 35.30 -4.78 -21.99
N THR A 226 36.07 -3.81 -22.50
CA THR A 226 35.87 -2.41 -22.09
C THR A 226 34.68 -1.87 -22.85
N LEU A 227 33.60 -1.61 -22.13
CA LEU A 227 32.32 -1.20 -22.67
C LEU A 227 31.87 0.09 -22.02
N ALA A 228 31.23 0.95 -22.80
CA ALA A 228 30.47 2.07 -22.24
C ALA A 228 29.20 1.53 -21.55
N ILE A 229 28.62 2.32 -20.65
CA ILE A 229 27.47 1.90 -19.85
C ILE A 229 26.27 1.61 -20.74
N TYR A 230 25.99 2.43 -21.76
CA TYR A 230 24.91 2.21 -22.72
C TYR A 230 25.05 0.91 -23.52
N GLN A 231 26.27 0.40 -23.72
CA GLN A 231 26.51 -0.90 -24.35
C GLN A 231 26.23 -2.06 -23.38
N ILE A 232 26.52 -1.86 -22.10
CA ILE A 232 26.22 -2.84 -21.04
C ILE A 232 24.71 -2.93 -20.84
N GLN A 233 24.01 -1.79 -20.75
CA GLN A 233 22.55 -1.76 -20.64
C GLN A 233 21.88 -2.33 -21.90
N GLY A 234 22.19 -1.78 -23.07
CA GLY A 234 21.48 -2.08 -24.30
C GLY A 234 20.08 -1.45 -24.34
N GLY A 235 19.32 -1.71 -25.41
CA GLY A 235 18.00 -1.10 -25.65
C GLY A 235 16.81 -1.96 -25.23
N GLY A 236 17.03 -2.97 -24.38
CA GLY A 236 15.98 -3.89 -23.93
C GLY A 236 16.12 -4.18 -22.43
N LYS A 237 15.14 -4.89 -21.88
CA LYS A 237 15.02 -5.15 -20.43
C LYS A 237 16.09 -6.04 -19.79
N GLN A 238 17.07 -6.47 -20.58
CA GLN A 238 18.16 -7.33 -20.14
C GLN A 238 19.41 -6.97 -20.92
N SER A 239 20.52 -6.94 -20.21
CA SER A 239 21.82 -6.68 -20.78
C SER A 239 22.21 -7.73 -21.84
N PRO A 240 22.72 -7.32 -23.02
CA PRO A 240 23.36 -8.23 -23.97
C PRO A 240 24.69 -8.80 -23.46
N HIS A 241 25.18 -8.31 -22.32
CA HIS A 241 26.42 -8.74 -21.66
C HIS A 241 26.18 -9.44 -20.32
N LYS A 242 24.95 -9.90 -20.04
CA LYS A 242 24.63 -10.71 -18.85
C LYS A 242 25.65 -11.85 -18.62
N SER A 243 26.10 -11.98 -17.37
CA SER A 243 27.10 -12.93 -16.91
C SER A 243 28.53 -12.72 -17.44
N LYS A 244 28.79 -11.68 -18.24
CA LYS A 244 30.14 -11.32 -18.67
C LYS A 244 30.78 -10.37 -17.65
N THR A 245 32.10 -10.49 -17.48
CA THR A 245 32.90 -9.49 -16.78
C THR A 245 33.30 -8.39 -17.75
N VAL A 246 32.96 -7.16 -17.41
CA VAL A 246 33.18 -5.97 -18.23
C VAL A 246 33.98 -4.94 -17.44
N THR A 247 34.67 -4.05 -18.14
CA THR A 247 35.26 -2.85 -17.54
C THR A 247 34.56 -1.63 -18.12
N THR A 248 34.07 -0.74 -17.27
CA THR A 248 33.42 0.50 -17.71
C THR A 248 33.90 1.70 -16.89
N THR A 249 33.63 2.91 -17.38
CA THR A 249 33.98 4.17 -16.71
C THR A 249 32.76 5.06 -16.66
N GLY A 250 32.52 5.75 -15.54
CA GLY A 250 31.41 6.69 -15.43
C GLY A 250 31.50 7.52 -14.16
N ILE A 251 30.63 8.53 -14.06
CA ILE A 251 30.57 9.47 -12.94
C ILE A 251 29.51 9.00 -11.96
N VAL A 252 29.86 8.91 -10.68
CA VAL A 252 28.94 8.57 -9.59
C VAL A 252 27.89 9.67 -9.46
N THR A 253 26.62 9.33 -9.61
CA THR A 253 25.48 10.26 -9.55
C THR A 253 24.71 10.15 -8.23
N HIS A 254 24.71 8.97 -7.60
CA HIS A 254 24.04 8.73 -6.32
C HIS A 254 24.69 7.60 -5.54
N VAL A 255 24.67 7.65 -4.21
CA VAL A 255 25.25 6.61 -3.34
C VAL A 255 24.18 6.12 -2.36
N VAL A 256 24.06 4.79 -2.24
CA VAL A 256 23.12 4.11 -1.34
C VAL A 256 23.88 3.11 -0.46
N ALA A 257 23.24 2.54 0.56
CA ALA A 257 23.93 1.74 1.57
C ALA A 257 24.67 0.50 1.03
N ASN A 258 24.19 -0.09 -0.06
CA ASN A 258 24.68 -1.35 -0.65
C ASN A 258 25.36 -1.16 -2.03
N GLY A 259 25.58 0.09 -2.47
CA GLY A 259 26.10 0.35 -3.80
C GLY A 259 26.09 1.84 -4.18
N PHE A 260 26.24 2.12 -5.47
CA PHE A 260 26.14 3.47 -6.01
C PHE A 260 25.70 3.41 -7.47
N TYR A 261 25.09 4.49 -7.93
CA TYR A 261 24.74 4.70 -9.33
C TYR A 261 25.85 5.49 -10.00
N MET A 262 26.22 5.11 -11.21
CA MET A 262 27.13 5.87 -12.07
C MET A 262 26.59 5.98 -13.48
N GLN A 263 26.94 7.08 -14.15
CA GLN A 263 26.45 7.39 -15.48
C GLN A 263 27.58 7.81 -16.41
N ASP A 264 27.46 7.48 -17.69
CA ASP A 264 28.43 7.87 -18.70
C ASP A 264 28.50 9.41 -18.79
N ARG A 265 29.72 9.94 -18.90
CA ARG A 265 29.95 11.39 -18.88
C ARG A 265 29.32 12.12 -20.05
N LEU A 266 29.33 11.48 -21.22
CA LEU A 266 28.83 12.06 -22.48
C LEU A 266 27.55 11.38 -22.96
N GLY A 267 27.30 10.15 -22.52
CA GLY A 267 26.30 9.26 -23.08
C GLY A 267 26.51 8.94 -24.56
N ASP A 268 25.57 8.22 -25.16
CA ASP A 268 25.51 7.98 -26.60
C ASP A 268 24.53 8.91 -27.35
N GLY A 269 23.66 9.61 -26.61
CA GLY A 269 22.64 10.50 -27.15
C GLY A 269 21.45 9.77 -27.77
N ASP A 270 21.26 8.48 -27.47
CA ASP A 270 20.12 7.68 -27.88
C ASP A 270 19.13 7.52 -26.71
N ASN A 271 17.89 7.98 -26.90
CA ASN A 271 16.85 7.89 -25.86
C ASN A 271 16.30 6.47 -25.68
N ALA A 272 16.80 5.49 -26.43
CA ALA A 272 16.42 4.08 -26.31
C ALA A 272 17.37 3.27 -25.40
N THR A 273 18.51 3.82 -25.01
CA THR A 273 19.55 3.17 -24.20
C THR A 273 19.83 3.96 -22.94
N SER A 274 20.02 3.27 -21.82
CA SER A 274 20.38 3.94 -20.57
C SER A 274 21.89 4.18 -20.50
N ASP A 275 22.28 5.42 -20.20
CA ASP A 275 23.66 5.79 -19.88
C ASP A 275 24.03 5.51 -18.42
N GLY A 276 23.07 5.07 -17.60
CA GLY A 276 23.21 4.86 -16.17
C GLY A 276 23.27 3.38 -15.80
N ILE A 277 23.99 3.07 -14.72
CA ILE A 277 24.07 1.71 -14.18
C ILE A 277 24.25 1.72 -12.66
N PHE A 278 23.63 0.74 -12.01
CA PHE A 278 23.85 0.49 -10.59
C PHE A 278 25.06 -0.44 -10.38
N VAL A 279 25.91 -0.08 -9.43
CA VAL A 279 27.05 -0.89 -8.98
C VAL A 279 26.77 -1.41 -7.58
N PHE A 280 26.46 -2.71 -7.49
CA PHE A 280 26.18 -3.38 -6.23
C PHE A 280 27.49 -3.84 -5.57
N THR A 281 27.76 -3.34 -4.37
CA THR A 281 28.97 -3.67 -3.61
C THR A 281 28.72 -4.60 -2.43
N GLY A 282 27.45 -4.88 -2.09
CA GLY A 282 27.05 -5.77 -0.99
C GLY A 282 27.29 -5.22 0.42
N ALA A 283 28.03 -4.12 0.55
CA ALA A 283 28.29 -3.38 1.79
C ALA A 283 28.58 -1.90 1.48
N ALA A 284 28.77 -1.10 2.52
CA ALA A 284 29.19 0.29 2.41
C ALA A 284 30.47 0.41 1.57
N ASN A 285 30.46 1.29 0.58
CA ASN A 285 31.57 1.53 -0.34
C ASN A 285 32.16 2.93 -0.13
N SER A 286 33.36 3.18 -0.66
CA SER A 286 34.06 4.46 -0.55
C SER A 286 33.77 5.43 -1.72
N ALA A 287 32.78 5.13 -2.57
CA ALA A 287 32.43 6.01 -3.68
C ALA A 287 31.81 7.31 -3.17
N SER A 288 31.97 8.39 -3.93
CA SER A 288 31.37 9.69 -3.64
C SER A 288 30.81 10.29 -4.91
N VAL A 289 29.67 10.97 -4.80
CA VAL A 289 29.05 11.69 -5.92
C VAL A 289 30.07 12.63 -6.57
N GLY A 290 30.12 12.62 -7.89
CA GLY A 290 31.06 13.40 -8.70
C GLY A 290 32.46 12.78 -8.89
N GLN A 291 32.71 11.58 -8.37
CA GLN A 291 33.88 10.79 -8.74
C GLN A 291 33.68 10.11 -10.10
N GLU A 292 34.70 10.16 -10.95
CA GLU A 292 34.75 9.32 -12.15
C GLU A 292 35.48 8.02 -11.79
N LEU A 293 34.77 6.90 -11.87
CA LEU A 293 35.27 5.58 -11.48
C LEU A 293 35.45 4.71 -12.71
N ARG A 294 36.55 3.94 -12.72
CA ARG A 294 36.68 2.76 -13.56
C ARG A 294 36.32 1.53 -12.74
N VAL A 295 35.35 0.77 -13.22
CA VAL A 295 34.78 -0.40 -12.53
C VAL A 295 34.94 -1.63 -13.41
N THR A 296 35.54 -2.69 -12.88
CA THR A 296 35.53 -4.02 -13.48
C THR A 296 34.64 -4.93 -12.63
N ALA A 297 33.57 -5.46 -13.22
CA ALA A 297 32.56 -6.23 -12.51
C ALA A 297 31.82 -7.18 -13.47
N THR A 298 31.11 -8.15 -12.90
CA THR A 298 30.22 -9.02 -13.69
C THR A 298 28.85 -8.38 -13.83
N VAL A 299 28.34 -8.34 -15.07
CA VAL A 299 26.99 -7.86 -15.36
C VAL A 299 25.96 -8.90 -14.91
N THR A 300 24.98 -8.48 -14.13
CA THR A 300 23.91 -9.36 -13.63
C THR A 300 22.54 -8.71 -13.81
N GLU A 301 21.53 -9.56 -13.98
CA GLU A 301 20.12 -9.19 -13.96
C GLU A 301 19.57 -9.42 -12.56
N PHE A 302 19.29 -8.35 -11.82
CA PHE A 302 18.77 -8.43 -10.47
C PHE A 302 17.24 -8.38 -10.47
N VAL A 303 16.64 -9.51 -10.11
CA VAL A 303 15.19 -9.60 -9.88
C VAL A 303 14.92 -9.22 -8.43
N VAL A 304 14.38 -8.02 -8.22
CA VAL A 304 14.15 -7.43 -6.88
C VAL A 304 13.29 -8.34 -5.98
N ALA A 305 12.30 -9.02 -6.58
CA ALA A 305 11.47 -9.98 -5.88
C ALA A 305 11.14 -11.19 -6.77
N ALA A 306 11.80 -12.33 -6.54
CA ALA A 306 11.67 -13.52 -7.38
C ALA A 306 10.23 -14.09 -7.46
N GLY A 307 9.38 -13.79 -6.47
CA GLY A 307 7.97 -14.20 -6.47
C GLY A 307 7.03 -13.23 -7.20
N SER A 308 7.51 -12.06 -7.62
CA SER A 308 6.74 -11.05 -8.35
C SER A 308 6.90 -11.25 -9.85
N ALA A 309 5.79 -11.34 -10.60
CA ALA A 309 5.83 -11.45 -12.05
C ALA A 309 6.40 -10.18 -12.70
N ASP A 310 6.04 -9.01 -12.18
CA ASP A 310 6.54 -7.72 -12.66
C ASP A 310 8.05 -7.57 -12.45
N SER A 311 8.56 -8.00 -11.30
CA SER A 311 10.01 -7.99 -11.04
C SER A 311 10.77 -8.96 -11.94
N GLN A 312 10.19 -10.11 -12.28
CA GLN A 312 10.80 -11.04 -13.23
C GLN A 312 10.78 -10.50 -14.67
N ALA A 313 9.74 -9.76 -15.02
CA ALA A 313 9.57 -9.16 -16.33
C ALA A 313 10.41 -7.89 -16.55
N ASN A 314 10.88 -7.25 -15.46
CA ASN A 314 11.72 -6.05 -15.47
C ASN A 314 12.86 -6.22 -14.43
N PRO A 315 13.85 -7.09 -14.69
CA PRO A 315 15.05 -7.17 -13.86
C PRO A 315 15.91 -5.91 -14.05
N ILE A 316 16.71 -5.58 -13.04
CA ILE A 316 17.65 -4.45 -13.11
C ILE A 316 19.00 -4.92 -13.62
N THR A 317 19.55 -4.25 -14.61
CA THR A 317 20.94 -4.46 -15.03
C THR A 317 21.87 -3.80 -14.01
N GLN A 318 22.71 -4.60 -13.36
CA GLN A 318 23.68 -4.09 -12.39
C GLN A 318 25.07 -4.70 -12.57
N LEU A 319 26.08 -3.96 -12.14
CA LEU A 319 27.45 -4.43 -11.97
C LEU A 319 27.60 -5.03 -10.56
N ASN A 320 27.71 -6.36 -10.49
CA ASN A 320 27.73 -7.07 -9.22
C ASN A 320 29.15 -7.26 -8.69
N SER A 321 29.35 -6.86 -7.44
CA SER A 321 30.55 -7.12 -6.62
C SER A 321 31.85 -6.85 -7.38
N PRO A 322 32.20 -5.57 -7.64
CA PRO A 322 33.35 -5.22 -8.47
C PRO A 322 34.64 -5.91 -8.05
N SER A 323 35.33 -6.51 -9.01
CA SER A 323 36.66 -7.11 -8.83
C SER A 323 37.78 -6.06 -8.89
N ALA A 324 37.51 -4.91 -9.51
CA ALA A 324 38.35 -3.72 -9.45
C ALA A 324 37.51 -2.45 -9.46
N LEU A 325 37.90 -1.47 -8.65
CA LEU A 325 37.28 -0.14 -8.59
C LEU A 325 38.39 0.89 -8.40
N THR A 326 38.54 1.81 -9.36
CA THR A 326 39.60 2.83 -9.35
C THR A 326 39.00 4.21 -9.55
N VAL A 327 39.33 5.15 -8.66
CA VAL A 327 39.01 6.58 -8.85
C VAL A 327 39.96 7.15 -9.89
N LEU A 328 39.42 7.63 -11.01
CA LEU A 328 40.21 8.28 -12.07
C LEU A 328 40.35 9.78 -11.82
N SER A 329 39.25 10.42 -11.42
CA SER A 329 39.17 11.85 -11.15
C SER A 329 37.95 12.18 -10.27
N SER A 330 37.81 13.44 -9.86
CA SER A 330 36.72 13.87 -8.95
C SER A 330 36.30 15.32 -9.25
N GLY A 331 35.13 15.71 -8.75
CA GLY A 331 34.58 17.06 -8.94
C GLY A 331 33.75 17.22 -10.21
N HIS A 332 33.29 16.12 -10.81
CA HIS A 332 32.38 16.15 -11.95
C HIS A 332 30.93 16.30 -11.51
N ALA A 333 30.09 16.72 -12.44
CA ALA A 333 28.64 16.71 -12.29
C ALA A 333 28.02 16.19 -13.59
N ILE A 334 26.95 15.43 -13.46
CA ILE A 334 26.06 15.06 -14.56
C ILE A 334 24.84 15.98 -14.49
N THR A 335 24.49 16.61 -15.61
CA THR A 335 23.22 17.32 -15.72
C THR A 335 22.10 16.30 -15.79
N PRO A 336 21.07 16.35 -14.91
CA PRO A 336 19.95 15.41 -14.97
C PRO A 336 19.24 15.45 -16.33
N THR A 337 18.87 14.28 -16.85
CA THR A 337 18.07 14.18 -18.07
C THR A 337 16.62 14.53 -17.78
N GLU A 338 16.05 15.48 -18.52
CA GLU A 338 14.65 15.88 -18.38
C GLU A 338 13.71 14.84 -19.01
N VAL A 339 12.82 14.24 -18.22
CA VAL A 339 11.89 13.19 -18.67
C VAL A 339 10.45 13.66 -18.50
N ASP A 340 9.68 13.63 -19.59
CA ASP A 340 8.24 13.85 -19.59
C ASP A 340 7.51 12.50 -19.60
N LEU A 341 6.98 12.10 -18.44
CA LEU A 341 6.25 10.83 -18.29
C LEU A 341 5.04 10.72 -19.24
N LEU A 342 4.40 11.83 -19.62
CA LEU A 342 3.23 11.81 -20.50
C LEU A 342 3.59 11.50 -21.96
N GLY A 343 4.84 11.74 -22.34
CA GLY A 343 5.37 11.45 -23.67
C GLY A 343 5.98 10.05 -23.81
N LEU A 344 6.06 9.29 -22.71
CA LEU A 344 6.77 8.00 -22.71
C LEU A 344 5.97 6.87 -23.40
N PRO A 345 6.65 5.99 -24.14
CA PRO A 345 6.04 4.77 -24.66
C PRO A 345 5.77 3.76 -23.53
N ALA A 346 5.13 2.63 -23.87
CA ALA A 346 4.94 1.54 -22.92
C ALA A 346 6.31 1.02 -22.41
N GLY A 347 6.46 0.93 -21.08
CA GLY A 347 7.74 0.60 -20.43
C GLY A 347 8.75 1.74 -20.38
N GLY A 348 8.34 2.99 -20.67
CA GLY A 348 9.26 4.07 -21.05
C GLY A 348 10.25 4.60 -20.00
N LEU A 349 10.22 4.14 -18.74
CA LEU A 349 11.28 4.43 -17.77
C LEU A 349 12.47 3.46 -17.85
N GLU A 350 12.32 2.33 -18.54
CA GLU A 350 13.39 1.34 -18.77
C GLU A 350 14.62 1.98 -19.41
N ALA A 351 14.42 2.83 -20.43
CA ALA A 351 15.51 3.52 -21.13
C ALA A 351 16.29 4.50 -20.25
N TYR A 352 15.83 4.75 -19.02
CA TYR A 352 16.47 5.63 -18.06
C TYR A 352 16.99 4.88 -16.82
N GLU A 353 16.96 3.54 -16.81
CA GLU A 353 17.38 2.74 -15.65
C GLU A 353 18.77 3.15 -15.13
N GLY A 354 18.86 3.56 -13.87
CA GLY A 354 20.11 3.99 -13.24
C GLY A 354 20.59 5.38 -13.64
N MET A 355 19.92 6.08 -14.56
CA MET A 355 20.25 7.46 -14.94
C MET A 355 19.74 8.46 -13.91
N LEU A 356 20.50 9.55 -13.73
CA LEU A 356 20.06 10.74 -13.04
C LEU A 356 19.10 11.53 -13.95
N VAL A 357 17.85 11.67 -13.51
CA VAL A 357 16.79 12.34 -14.26
C VAL A 357 16.12 13.44 -13.43
N THR A 358 15.48 14.36 -14.13
CA THR A 358 14.42 15.22 -13.58
C THR A 358 13.11 14.81 -14.25
N LEU A 359 12.19 14.25 -13.46
CA LEU A 359 10.83 14.00 -13.91
C LEU A 359 10.04 15.32 -13.89
N LYS A 360 9.53 15.73 -15.05
CA LYS A 360 8.74 16.95 -15.19
C LYS A 360 7.41 16.82 -14.46
N GLY A 361 7.05 17.84 -13.69
CA GLY A 361 5.75 17.90 -13.06
C GLY A 361 4.76 18.88 -13.72
N PRO A 362 3.64 19.15 -13.06
CA PRO A 362 3.33 18.71 -11.69
C PRO A 362 3.14 17.18 -11.59
N LEU A 363 3.76 16.58 -10.57
CA LEU A 363 3.65 15.16 -10.21
C LEU A 363 2.73 15.03 -9.01
N THR A 364 1.66 14.26 -9.14
CA THR A 364 0.60 14.12 -8.14
C THR A 364 0.80 12.85 -7.31
N VAL A 365 0.72 12.97 -5.99
CA VAL A 365 0.67 11.82 -5.07
C VAL A 365 -0.62 11.04 -5.33
N GLN A 366 -0.50 9.77 -5.64
CA GLN A 366 -1.64 8.88 -5.90
C GLN A 366 -1.99 8.04 -4.68
N GLN A 367 -0.98 7.59 -3.93
CA GLN A 367 -1.16 6.74 -2.76
C GLN A 367 -0.01 6.94 -1.77
N ASN A 368 -0.33 6.79 -0.49
CA ASN A 368 0.57 6.95 0.65
C ASN A 368 0.47 5.80 1.68
N TYR A 369 -0.11 4.66 1.27
CA TYR A 369 -0.32 3.48 2.11
C TYR A 369 1.00 2.92 2.68
N PHE A 370 2.06 2.89 1.86
CA PHE A 370 3.37 2.35 2.24
C PHE A 370 4.32 3.38 2.85
N LEU A 371 3.90 4.64 2.99
CA LEU A 371 4.75 5.73 3.48
C LEU A 371 5.33 5.45 4.87
N GLY A 372 4.45 5.09 5.81
CA GLY A 372 4.85 4.87 7.19
C GLY A 372 5.78 3.66 7.37
N ARG A 373 5.64 2.64 6.52
CA ARG A 373 6.37 1.37 6.65
C ARG A 373 7.62 1.30 5.81
N PHE A 374 7.64 1.89 4.61
CA PHE A 374 8.73 1.76 3.64
C PHE A 374 9.18 3.10 3.06
N GLY A 375 8.66 4.23 3.55
CA GLY A 375 9.03 5.54 3.02
C GLY A 375 8.56 5.81 1.59
N GLN A 376 7.61 5.02 1.07
CA GLN A 376 7.22 5.06 -0.34
C GLN A 376 5.91 5.81 -0.57
N LEU A 377 5.90 6.60 -1.66
CA LEU A 377 4.71 7.23 -2.24
C LEU A 377 4.52 6.77 -3.69
N THR A 378 3.30 6.40 -4.07
CA THR A 378 2.97 6.25 -5.49
C THR A 378 2.69 7.62 -6.06
N MET A 379 3.36 7.97 -7.16
CA MET A 379 3.31 9.27 -7.82
C MET A 379 2.86 9.09 -9.27
N ALA A 380 2.29 10.14 -9.87
CA ALA A 380 2.01 10.14 -11.31
C ALA A 380 2.10 11.53 -11.96
N ALA A 381 2.43 11.58 -13.24
CA ALA A 381 2.22 12.77 -14.07
C ALA A 381 0.79 12.85 -14.60
N GLY A 382 0.33 14.06 -14.95
CA GLY A 382 -0.99 14.26 -15.56
C GLY A 382 -2.16 14.07 -14.57
N GLY A 383 -1.99 14.52 -13.33
CA GLY A 383 -3.03 14.56 -12.31
C GLY A 383 -3.33 13.22 -11.63
N ARG A 384 -4.42 13.20 -10.86
CA ARG A 384 -4.92 12.01 -10.15
C ARG A 384 -5.36 10.91 -11.13
N LYS A 385 -4.97 9.67 -10.85
CA LYS A 385 -5.32 8.50 -11.66
C LYS A 385 -6.62 7.89 -11.18
N GLN A 386 -7.52 7.66 -12.13
CA GLN A 386 -8.84 7.11 -11.90
C GLN A 386 -8.82 5.61 -12.15
N GLN A 387 -9.53 4.87 -11.31
CA GLN A 387 -9.78 3.46 -11.54
C GLN A 387 -10.55 3.30 -12.85
N PRO A 388 -10.08 2.48 -13.81
CA PRO A 388 -10.71 2.39 -15.13
C PRO A 388 -12.19 1.99 -15.09
N THR A 389 -12.55 1.04 -14.23
CA THR A 389 -13.94 0.59 -14.03
C THR A 389 -14.81 1.56 -13.23
N ASN A 390 -14.27 2.70 -12.80
CA ASN A 390 -15.05 3.83 -12.28
C ASN A 390 -15.62 4.70 -13.41
N LEU A 391 -14.94 4.76 -14.57
CA LEU A 391 -15.30 5.62 -15.70
C LEU A 391 -15.85 4.85 -16.90
N HIS A 392 -15.35 3.64 -17.14
CA HIS A 392 -15.68 2.81 -18.32
C HIS A 392 -16.16 1.42 -17.93
N ARG A 393 -16.94 0.75 -18.79
CA ARG A 393 -17.39 -0.62 -18.52
C ARG A 393 -16.20 -1.60 -18.46
N PRO A 394 -16.25 -2.63 -17.60
CA PRO A 394 -15.26 -3.70 -17.52
C PRO A 394 -14.94 -4.31 -18.89
N GLY A 395 -13.66 -4.63 -19.12
CA GLY A 395 -13.18 -5.23 -20.37
C GLY A 395 -13.33 -4.38 -21.65
N SER A 396 -13.87 -3.16 -21.56
CA SER A 396 -13.98 -2.26 -22.72
C SER A 396 -12.62 -1.74 -23.16
N ALA A 397 -12.52 -1.36 -24.45
CA ALA A 397 -11.29 -0.78 -25.00
C ALA A 397 -10.86 0.48 -24.23
N ASP A 398 -11.80 1.34 -23.84
CA ASP A 398 -11.50 2.54 -23.06
C ASP A 398 -10.96 2.22 -21.66
N ALA A 399 -11.52 1.20 -20.98
CA ALA A 399 -11.02 0.76 -19.69
C ALA A 399 -9.58 0.21 -19.80
N LEU A 400 -9.30 -0.60 -20.82
CA LEU A 400 -7.97 -1.14 -21.07
C LEU A 400 -6.96 -0.05 -21.44
N ASN A 401 -7.38 0.92 -22.26
CA ASN A 401 -6.54 2.07 -22.65
C ASN A 401 -6.19 2.95 -21.44
N LEU A 402 -7.17 3.25 -20.58
CA LEU A 402 -6.95 4.03 -19.37
C LEU A 402 -6.07 3.27 -18.36
N ALA A 403 -6.26 1.95 -18.22
CA ALA A 403 -5.38 1.13 -17.38
C ALA A 403 -3.92 1.19 -17.87
N ALA A 404 -3.71 1.03 -19.17
CA ALA A 404 -2.38 1.11 -19.77
C ALA A 404 -1.77 2.53 -19.65
N GLU A 405 -2.59 3.57 -19.77
CA GLU A 405 -2.15 4.96 -19.57
C GLU A 405 -1.73 5.22 -18.12
N ASN A 406 -2.56 4.83 -17.14
CA ASN A 406 -2.24 4.96 -15.73
C ASN A 406 -0.90 4.29 -15.42
N ALA A 407 -0.70 3.05 -15.89
CA ALA A 407 0.53 2.30 -15.65
C ALA A 407 1.79 2.98 -16.22
N ARG A 408 1.69 3.67 -17.38
CA ARG A 408 2.82 4.40 -17.98
C ARG A 408 3.20 5.66 -17.21
N HIS A 409 2.23 6.30 -16.58
CA HIS A 409 2.43 7.61 -15.97
C HIS A 409 2.73 7.54 -14.47
N MET A 410 2.68 6.33 -13.87
CA MET A 410 2.90 6.11 -12.44
C MET A 410 4.31 5.58 -12.14
N PHE A 411 4.86 5.99 -11.00
CA PHE A 411 6.13 5.51 -10.45
C PHE A 411 6.10 5.60 -8.91
N ILE A 412 7.09 5.02 -8.24
CA ILE A 412 7.27 5.13 -6.79
C ILE A 412 8.32 6.20 -6.48
N LEU A 413 8.00 7.17 -5.64
CA LEU A 413 9.01 7.96 -4.95
C LEU A 413 9.43 7.20 -3.69
N ASP A 414 10.70 6.81 -3.62
CA ASP A 414 11.31 6.05 -2.52
C ASP A 414 12.10 7.00 -1.59
N ASP A 415 12.54 6.55 -0.41
CA ASP A 415 13.24 7.38 0.60
C ASP A 415 14.76 7.12 0.67
N ASN A 416 15.32 6.41 -0.33
CA ASN A 416 16.70 5.93 -0.36
C ASN A 416 17.06 4.92 0.76
N SER A 417 16.06 4.31 1.41
CA SER A 417 16.27 3.36 2.50
C SER A 417 15.63 2.02 2.22
N THR A 418 16.27 0.96 2.71
CA THR A 418 15.67 -0.37 2.76
C THR A 418 15.09 -0.70 4.14
N ALA A 419 15.20 0.24 5.08
CA ALA A 419 14.69 0.07 6.44
C ALA A 419 13.17 0.13 6.48
N GLN A 420 12.57 -0.65 7.39
CA GLN A 420 11.15 -0.51 7.69
C GLN A 420 10.93 0.50 8.81
N ASN A 421 9.80 1.21 8.73
CA ASN A 421 9.33 2.19 9.70
C ASN A 421 10.35 3.32 9.93
N PRO A 422 10.76 4.05 8.86
CA PRO A 422 11.77 5.09 8.94
C PRO A 422 11.45 6.13 10.02
N ASP A 423 12.49 6.57 10.72
CA ASP A 423 12.43 7.58 11.79
C ASP A 423 13.43 8.72 11.52
N PRO A 424 12.95 9.93 11.15
CA PRO A 424 11.54 10.30 10.98
C PRO A 424 10.93 9.70 9.71
N THR A 425 9.59 9.58 9.69
CA THR A 425 8.86 9.20 8.47
C THR A 425 9.03 10.29 7.40
N PRO A 426 9.45 9.93 6.17
CA PRO A 426 9.78 10.91 5.13
C PRO A 426 8.52 11.60 4.60
N TYR A 427 8.71 12.71 3.88
CA TYR A 427 7.70 13.41 3.07
C TYR A 427 6.49 14.01 3.79
N LEU A 428 6.38 13.86 5.11
CA LEU A 428 5.33 14.51 5.89
C LEU A 428 5.56 16.04 5.92
N GLY A 429 4.53 16.78 5.54
CA GLY A 429 4.52 18.25 5.60
C GLY A 429 3.65 18.76 6.74
N GLU A 430 3.03 19.93 6.53
CA GLU A 430 2.10 20.54 7.49
C GLU A 430 1.01 19.56 7.96
N GLY A 431 0.76 19.55 9.27
CA GLY A 431 -0.20 18.64 9.90
C GLY A 431 0.24 17.18 9.94
N ASN A 432 1.56 16.91 9.78
CA ASN A 432 2.19 15.59 9.78
C ASN A 432 1.55 14.64 8.76
N THR A 433 1.30 15.13 7.56
CA THR A 433 0.69 14.34 6.47
C THR A 433 1.25 14.74 5.10
N VAL A 434 1.08 13.84 4.14
CA VAL A 434 1.13 14.07 2.69
C VAL A 434 -0.06 13.32 2.12
N ARG A 435 -0.92 14.02 1.38
CA ARG A 435 -2.20 13.46 0.94
C ARG A 435 -2.10 13.01 -0.51
N ALA A 436 -2.83 11.95 -0.86
CA ALA A 436 -3.12 11.71 -2.27
C ALA A 436 -3.79 12.97 -2.85
N GLY A 437 -3.37 13.42 -4.03
CA GLY A 437 -3.74 14.70 -4.62
C GLY A 437 -2.79 15.88 -4.32
N ASP A 438 -1.89 15.77 -3.34
CA ASP A 438 -0.79 16.75 -3.20
C ASP A 438 0.18 16.63 -4.38
N THR A 439 0.88 17.72 -4.70
CA THR A 439 1.72 17.78 -5.90
C THR A 439 3.16 18.19 -5.61
N ALA A 440 4.08 17.74 -6.45
CA ALA A 440 5.47 18.21 -6.52
C ALA A 440 5.72 18.84 -7.90
N ALA A 441 6.40 19.98 -7.95
CA ALA A 441 6.61 20.72 -9.21
C ALA A 441 7.49 19.96 -10.22
N ALA A 442 8.54 19.29 -9.74
CA ALA A 442 9.40 18.36 -10.47
C ALA A 442 10.16 17.53 -9.43
N LEU A 443 10.70 16.37 -9.83
CA LEU A 443 11.50 15.52 -8.93
C LEU A 443 12.78 15.08 -9.62
N THR A 444 13.92 15.27 -8.95
CA THR A 444 15.24 14.87 -9.46
C THR A 444 15.78 13.70 -8.64
N GLY A 445 16.23 12.66 -9.34
CA GLY A 445 16.70 11.43 -8.71
C GLY A 445 17.22 10.43 -9.74
N VAL A 446 17.68 9.27 -9.26
CA VAL A 446 18.04 8.16 -10.15
C VAL A 446 16.87 7.20 -10.32
N ILE A 447 16.67 6.70 -11.55
CA ILE A 447 15.65 5.68 -11.82
C ILE A 447 16.13 4.31 -11.35
N ASP A 448 15.25 3.62 -10.66
CA ASP A 448 15.45 2.28 -10.11
C ASP A 448 14.18 1.46 -10.37
N HIS A 449 14.15 0.19 -9.99
CA HIS A 449 12.95 -0.63 -10.05
C HIS A 449 12.77 -1.40 -8.75
N GLY A 450 11.54 -1.69 -8.34
CA GLY A 450 11.35 -2.57 -7.19
C GLY A 450 9.94 -2.70 -6.69
N LEU A 451 9.79 -3.40 -5.57
CA LEU A 451 8.50 -3.65 -4.95
C LEU A 451 7.79 -2.33 -4.63
N ALA A 452 6.51 -2.28 -5.01
CA ALA A 452 5.55 -1.23 -4.68
C ALA A 452 4.52 -1.74 -3.64
N THR A 453 4.92 -2.73 -2.84
CA THR A 453 4.05 -3.43 -1.89
C THR A 453 4.83 -4.03 -0.72
N SER A 454 4.12 -4.48 0.32
CA SER A 454 4.71 -5.23 1.44
C SER A 454 4.93 -6.72 1.16
N SER A 455 4.45 -7.25 0.04
CA SER A 455 4.57 -8.68 -0.31
C SER A 455 5.72 -8.92 -1.28
N SER A 456 6.54 -9.95 -1.02
CA SER A 456 7.58 -10.42 -1.95
C SER A 456 7.04 -11.05 -3.24
N THR A 457 5.72 -11.17 -3.36
CA THR A 457 5.02 -11.64 -4.57
C THR A 457 4.11 -10.59 -5.18
N GLY A 458 4.06 -9.36 -4.63
CA GLY A 458 3.15 -8.33 -5.12
C GLY A 458 3.72 -7.51 -6.28
N ALA A 459 3.03 -6.42 -6.60
CA ALA A 459 3.40 -5.53 -7.71
C ALA A 459 4.78 -4.88 -7.52
N ALA A 460 5.46 -4.66 -8.64
CA ALA A 460 6.68 -3.88 -8.71
C ALA A 460 6.52 -2.76 -9.74
N MET A 461 7.23 -1.66 -9.53
CA MET A 461 7.16 -0.47 -10.36
C MET A 461 8.51 0.22 -10.42
N PHE A 462 8.72 1.05 -11.45
CA PHE A 462 9.86 1.95 -11.49
C PHE A 462 9.82 2.92 -10.32
N LYS A 463 11.00 3.19 -9.78
CA LYS A 463 11.22 4.04 -8.63
C LYS A 463 12.07 5.24 -9.01
N LEU A 464 11.87 6.34 -8.31
CA LEU A 464 12.79 7.46 -8.25
C LEU A 464 13.44 7.47 -6.87
N GLN A 465 14.75 7.31 -6.83
CA GLN A 465 15.58 7.49 -5.65
C GLN A 465 16.04 8.96 -5.62
N PRO A 466 15.45 9.83 -4.78
CA PRO A 466 15.65 11.27 -4.87
C PRO A 466 17.08 11.65 -4.50
N THR A 467 17.70 12.51 -5.30
CA THR A 467 19.04 13.08 -5.02
C THR A 467 18.97 14.49 -4.44
N GLN A 468 17.76 15.05 -4.37
CA GLN A 468 17.47 16.37 -3.82
C GLN A 468 16.33 16.29 -2.80
N PRO A 469 16.24 17.23 -1.85
CA PRO A 469 15.09 17.31 -0.96
C PRO A 469 13.77 17.43 -1.73
N VAL A 470 12.79 16.65 -1.34
CA VAL A 470 11.45 16.66 -1.95
C VAL A 470 10.53 17.58 -1.16
N THR A 471 9.83 18.46 -1.87
CA THR A 471 8.82 19.36 -1.30
C THR A 471 7.49 19.18 -2.01
N PHE A 472 6.41 19.09 -1.24
CA PHE A 472 5.05 18.99 -1.75
C PHE A 472 4.28 20.29 -1.55
N GLU A 473 3.54 20.70 -2.57
CA GLU A 473 2.49 21.69 -2.50
C GLU A 473 1.19 21.03 -2.02
N ARG A 474 0.50 21.68 -1.07
CA ARG A 474 -0.76 21.20 -0.49
C ARG A 474 -1.94 21.49 -1.43
N SER A 475 -1.94 20.83 -2.58
CA SER A 475 -2.98 20.98 -3.61
C SER A 475 -4.30 20.30 -3.23
N ASN A 476 -4.28 19.32 -2.32
CA ASN A 476 -5.47 18.72 -1.74
C ASN A 476 -5.57 19.09 -0.25
N ALA A 477 -6.07 20.30 0.04
CA ALA A 477 -6.17 20.79 1.41
C ALA A 477 -7.29 20.10 2.21
N ARG A 478 -7.05 19.96 3.52
CA ARG A 478 -8.01 19.44 4.51
C ARG A 478 -9.14 20.46 4.73
N THR A 479 -10.41 20.04 4.64
CA THR A 479 -11.57 20.88 5.00
C THR A 479 -12.18 20.51 6.36
N ALA A 480 -12.54 21.49 7.18
CA ALA A 480 -13.11 21.25 8.51
C ALA A 480 -14.51 20.59 8.49
N ALA A 481 -15.22 20.68 7.37
CA ALA A 481 -16.56 20.14 7.16
C ALA A 481 -16.71 19.67 5.69
N PRO A 482 -17.69 18.80 5.40
CA PRO A 482 -18.03 18.44 4.02
C PRO A 482 -18.51 19.66 3.23
N ALA A 483 -18.38 19.59 1.91
CA ALA A 483 -18.97 20.57 1.01
C ALA A 483 -20.50 20.68 1.21
N ALA A 484 -21.06 21.85 0.93
CA ALA A 484 -22.50 22.05 1.03
C ALA A 484 -23.22 21.28 -0.09
N VAL A 485 -24.13 20.38 0.31
CA VAL A 485 -24.94 19.55 -0.60
C VAL A 485 -26.37 20.08 -0.77
N GLY A 486 -26.68 21.22 -0.15
CA GLY A 486 -28.02 21.83 -0.14
C GLY A 486 -29.05 20.99 0.61
N GLY A 487 -30.33 21.31 0.37
CA GLY A 487 -31.48 20.60 0.95
C GLY A 487 -31.80 20.98 2.40
N ASN A 488 -32.90 20.44 2.90
CA ASN A 488 -33.37 20.60 4.28
C ASN A 488 -33.13 19.37 5.15
N TYR A 489 -32.71 18.25 4.56
CA TYR A 489 -32.25 17.05 5.25
C TYR A 489 -30.92 16.57 4.70
N LYS A 490 -30.01 16.15 5.58
CA LYS A 490 -28.73 15.56 5.21
C LYS A 490 -28.72 14.07 5.51
N VAL A 491 -28.38 13.25 4.52
CA VAL A 491 -28.26 11.79 4.67
C VAL A 491 -26.86 11.36 4.28
N VAL A 492 -26.26 10.44 5.04
CA VAL A 492 -24.87 10.02 4.85
C VAL A 492 -24.71 8.49 4.80
N SER A 493 -23.80 8.03 3.94
CA SER A 493 -23.23 6.69 3.96
C SER A 493 -21.84 6.75 4.60
N ALA A 494 -21.56 5.92 5.61
CA ALA A 494 -20.27 5.91 6.29
C ALA A 494 -19.82 4.48 6.64
N ASN A 495 -18.75 4.02 5.99
CA ASN A 495 -17.97 2.88 6.45
C ASN A 495 -17.08 3.35 7.62
N VAL A 496 -17.19 2.71 8.79
CA VAL A 496 -16.49 3.13 10.01
C VAL A 496 -15.28 2.27 10.40
N LEU A 497 -14.74 1.48 9.47
CA LEU A 497 -13.50 0.69 9.59
C LEU A 497 -13.47 -0.25 10.80
N ASN A 498 -14.30 -1.30 10.77
CA ASN A 498 -14.48 -2.29 11.83
C ASN A 498 -14.65 -1.67 13.23
N TYR A 499 -15.74 -0.92 13.47
CA TYR A 499 -16.04 -0.36 14.79
C TYR A 499 -16.54 -1.45 15.75
N PHE A 500 -15.58 -2.10 16.42
CA PHE A 500 -15.81 -3.25 17.28
C PHE A 500 -15.62 -2.89 18.75
N THR A 501 -16.57 -3.31 19.57
CA THR A 501 -16.56 -3.17 21.04
C THR A 501 -15.94 -4.36 21.75
N THR A 502 -15.60 -5.42 21.02
CA THR A 502 -14.78 -6.55 21.45
C THR A 502 -13.49 -6.56 20.62
N PHE A 503 -12.35 -6.57 21.29
CA PHE A 503 -11.04 -6.35 20.68
C PHE A 503 -10.32 -7.66 20.34
N ALA A 504 -9.27 -7.59 19.52
CA ALA A 504 -8.47 -8.75 19.13
C ALA A 504 -7.75 -9.44 20.31
N ASP A 505 -7.53 -8.73 21.42
CA ASP A 505 -6.98 -9.29 22.66
C ASP A 505 -8.01 -10.08 23.51
N GLY A 506 -9.29 -10.07 23.12
CA GLY A 506 -10.39 -10.72 23.82
C GLY A 506 -11.01 -9.89 24.96
N ASN A 507 -10.60 -8.63 25.12
CA ASN A 507 -11.23 -7.69 26.03
C ASN A 507 -12.36 -6.90 25.33
N THR A 508 -13.21 -6.23 26.12
CA THR A 508 -14.28 -5.36 25.60
C THR A 508 -14.16 -3.94 26.10
N VAL A 509 -14.87 -3.02 25.44
CA VAL A 509 -15.03 -1.62 25.88
C VAL A 509 -15.65 -1.52 27.28
N SER A 510 -16.45 -2.50 27.69
CA SER A 510 -17.10 -2.57 29.01
C SER A 510 -16.22 -3.20 30.09
N GLY A 511 -14.96 -3.55 29.78
CA GLY A 511 -14.01 -4.13 30.72
C GLY A 511 -14.17 -5.62 30.97
N GLN A 512 -14.89 -6.34 30.10
CA GLN A 512 -14.96 -7.80 30.15
C GLN A 512 -13.74 -8.40 29.46
N SER A 513 -13.31 -9.59 29.90
CA SER A 513 -12.19 -10.34 29.31
C SER A 513 -12.63 -11.72 28.81
N GLY A 514 -11.83 -12.35 27.95
CA GLY A 514 -12.10 -13.69 27.43
C GLY A 514 -13.25 -13.77 26.41
N GLN A 515 -13.61 -12.62 25.83
CA GLN A 515 -14.66 -12.51 24.82
C GLN A 515 -14.11 -12.80 23.41
N GLY A 516 -15.02 -13.01 22.46
CA GLY A 516 -14.70 -13.18 21.05
C GLY A 516 -15.80 -12.60 20.18
N CYS A 517 -15.56 -12.59 18.87
CA CYS A 517 -16.52 -12.10 17.88
C CYS A 517 -17.10 -13.28 17.09
N SER A 518 -18.36 -13.19 16.71
CA SER A 518 -19.05 -14.21 15.92
C SER A 518 -18.62 -14.14 14.45
N LEU A 519 -18.39 -15.29 13.83
CA LEU A 519 -18.27 -15.44 12.38
C LEU A 519 -18.81 -16.82 12.00
N GLY A 520 -19.93 -16.86 11.29
CA GLY A 520 -20.72 -18.09 11.14
C GLY A 520 -21.16 -18.60 12.51
N SER A 521 -20.95 -19.90 12.74
CA SER A 521 -21.20 -20.55 14.03
C SER A 521 -20.03 -20.45 15.03
N SER A 522 -18.92 -19.80 14.65
CA SER A 522 -17.71 -19.71 15.48
C SER A 522 -17.65 -18.42 16.27
N VAL A 523 -17.27 -18.50 17.55
CA VAL A 523 -16.97 -17.34 18.39
C VAL A 523 -15.52 -17.44 18.85
N SER A 524 -14.69 -16.48 18.44
CA SER A 524 -13.25 -16.45 18.76
C SER A 524 -12.74 -15.01 18.75
N LYS A 525 -11.71 -14.72 19.55
CA LYS A 525 -10.99 -13.44 19.50
C LYS A 525 -10.35 -13.18 18.13
N THR A 526 -9.99 -14.23 17.39
CA THR A 526 -9.43 -14.13 16.03
C THR A 526 -10.44 -13.67 14.98
N ASN A 527 -11.73 -13.76 15.32
CA ASN A 527 -12.80 -13.24 14.47
C ASN A 527 -13.04 -11.74 14.71
N CYS A 528 -12.47 -11.18 15.80
CA CYS A 528 -12.57 -9.76 16.07
C CYS A 528 -11.69 -8.98 15.10
N ARG A 529 -12.19 -7.82 14.68
CA ARG A 529 -11.58 -6.93 13.70
C ARG A 529 -11.55 -5.51 14.29
N GLY A 530 -10.82 -4.59 13.65
CA GLY A 530 -10.69 -3.21 14.13
C GLY A 530 -9.66 -3.08 15.25
N ALA A 531 -9.97 -2.28 16.27
CA ALA A 531 -9.06 -2.01 17.38
C ALA A 531 -8.57 -3.27 18.10
N ASN A 532 -7.27 -3.35 18.35
CA ASN A 532 -6.64 -4.47 19.04
C ASN A 532 -6.85 -4.42 20.56
N ASN A 533 -7.13 -3.24 21.11
CA ASN A 533 -7.28 -2.98 22.54
C ASN A 533 -8.10 -1.69 22.79
N LEU A 534 -8.38 -1.41 24.07
CA LEU A 534 -9.18 -0.25 24.48
C LEU A 534 -8.58 1.10 24.06
N ALA A 535 -7.25 1.24 24.06
CA ALA A 535 -6.61 2.52 23.73
C ALA A 535 -6.80 2.87 22.24
N GLU A 536 -6.63 1.88 21.35
CA GLU A 536 -6.93 2.02 19.92
C GLU A 536 -8.41 2.29 19.67
N PHE A 537 -9.29 1.60 20.40
CA PHE A 537 -10.74 1.83 20.29
C PHE A 537 -11.12 3.27 20.67
N GLN A 538 -10.56 3.80 21.76
CA GLN A 538 -10.79 5.20 22.16
C GLN A 538 -10.29 6.19 21.10
N ARG A 539 -9.13 5.91 20.49
CA ARG A 539 -8.58 6.71 19.38
C ARG A 539 -9.52 6.68 18.17
N GLN A 540 -10.02 5.51 17.79
CA GLN A 540 -10.95 5.29 16.69
C GLN A 540 -12.28 6.02 16.95
N GLN A 541 -12.91 5.79 18.10
CA GLN A 541 -14.17 6.42 18.51
C GLN A 541 -14.05 7.94 18.48
N THR A 542 -12.95 8.50 18.99
CA THR A 542 -12.72 9.95 18.99
C THR A 542 -12.73 10.53 17.58
N LYS A 543 -12.02 9.89 16.63
CA LYS A 543 -11.98 10.34 15.23
C LYS A 543 -13.35 10.19 14.53
N LEU A 544 -14.03 9.06 14.74
CA LEU A 544 -15.36 8.81 14.17
C LEU A 544 -16.41 9.80 14.70
N VAL A 545 -16.40 10.07 16.01
CA VAL A 545 -17.28 11.09 16.61
C VAL A 545 -16.94 12.46 16.05
N ALA A 546 -15.66 12.81 15.86
CA ALA A 546 -15.26 14.06 15.20
C ALA A 546 -15.83 14.15 13.77
N SER A 547 -15.70 13.10 12.97
CA SER A 547 -16.24 13.03 11.60
C SER A 547 -17.76 13.17 11.56
N LEU A 548 -18.49 12.29 12.25
CA LEU A 548 -19.95 12.27 12.21
C LEU A 548 -20.57 13.55 12.82
N SER A 549 -19.95 14.13 13.84
CA SER A 549 -20.40 15.41 14.41
C SER A 549 -20.17 16.61 13.50
N ALA A 550 -19.09 16.62 12.70
CA ALA A 550 -18.83 17.68 11.72
C ALA A 550 -19.80 17.58 10.52
N ILE A 551 -20.13 16.36 10.09
CA ILE A 551 -21.15 16.11 9.06
C ILE A 551 -22.54 16.49 9.59
N ASN A 552 -22.86 16.08 10.82
CA ASN A 552 -24.11 16.38 11.53
C ASN A 552 -25.38 15.98 10.75
N ALA A 553 -25.39 14.80 10.14
CA ALA A 553 -26.48 14.32 9.29
C ALA A 553 -27.79 14.05 10.05
N ASP A 554 -28.93 14.10 9.38
CA ASP A 554 -30.22 13.69 9.95
C ASP A 554 -30.39 12.16 9.97
N VAL A 555 -29.80 11.47 8.99
CA VAL A 555 -29.71 10.00 8.93
C VAL A 555 -28.29 9.59 8.51
N VAL A 556 -27.73 8.56 9.16
CA VAL A 556 -26.44 7.97 8.80
C VAL A 556 -26.61 6.46 8.64
N GLY A 557 -26.33 5.96 7.45
CA GLY A 557 -26.10 4.54 7.17
C GLY A 557 -24.67 4.17 7.54
N LEU A 558 -24.52 3.13 8.35
CA LEU A 558 -23.24 2.68 8.89
C LEU A 558 -22.92 1.28 8.36
N MET A 559 -21.73 1.12 7.80
CA MET A 559 -21.14 -0.18 7.49
C MET A 559 -20.05 -0.48 8.52
N GLU A 560 -19.56 -1.73 8.57
CA GLU A 560 -18.40 -2.06 9.41
C GLU A 560 -18.68 -1.95 10.93
N ILE A 561 -19.93 -2.16 11.36
CA ILE A 561 -20.32 -2.25 12.77
C ILE A 561 -20.21 -3.69 13.23
N GLN A 562 -19.67 -3.95 14.43
CA GLN A 562 -19.66 -5.31 14.98
C GLN A 562 -21.07 -5.90 15.07
N ASN A 563 -21.22 -7.15 14.64
CA ASN A 563 -22.44 -7.92 14.73
C ASN A 563 -22.63 -8.50 16.15
N ASN A 564 -22.93 -7.64 17.12
CA ASN A 564 -23.17 -8.01 18.53
C ASN A 564 -24.48 -7.41 19.06
N GLY A 565 -25.51 -7.42 18.23
CA GLY A 565 -26.76 -6.71 18.50
C GLY A 565 -26.62 -5.21 18.26
N ASP A 566 -27.26 -4.40 19.11
CA ASP A 566 -27.17 -2.95 19.06
C ASP A 566 -26.03 -2.38 19.94
N VAL A 567 -25.20 -3.23 20.57
CA VAL A 567 -24.16 -2.80 21.53
C VAL A 567 -23.15 -1.84 20.90
N ALA A 568 -22.53 -2.21 19.77
CA ALA A 568 -21.53 -1.36 19.13
C ALA A 568 -22.10 -0.05 18.59
N VAL A 569 -23.24 -0.09 17.89
CA VAL A 569 -23.88 1.12 17.36
C VAL A 569 -24.43 2.03 18.46
N GLN A 570 -24.97 1.47 19.56
CA GLN A 570 -25.42 2.26 20.70
C GLN A 570 -24.25 2.95 21.39
N ASN A 571 -23.11 2.26 21.54
CA ASN A 571 -21.90 2.88 22.08
C ASN A 571 -21.44 4.10 21.25
N LEU A 572 -21.50 4.02 19.92
CA LEU A 572 -21.22 5.17 19.05
C LEU A 572 -22.24 6.31 19.22
N VAL A 573 -23.53 5.98 19.31
CA VAL A 573 -24.61 6.96 19.55
C VAL A 573 -24.45 7.65 20.90
N ASP A 574 -24.06 6.92 21.95
CA ASP A 574 -23.82 7.49 23.27
C ASP A 574 -22.67 8.50 23.23
N ALA A 575 -21.58 8.17 22.53
CA ALA A 575 -20.45 9.09 22.35
C ALA A 575 -20.82 10.33 21.51
N LEU A 576 -21.65 10.17 20.47
CA LEU A 576 -22.18 11.29 19.69
C LEU A 576 -23.09 12.19 20.54
N ASN A 577 -23.97 11.61 21.34
CA ASN A 577 -24.87 12.34 22.23
C ASN A 577 -24.12 13.03 23.37
N ALA A 578 -23.02 12.44 23.87
CA ALA A 578 -22.14 13.11 24.82
C ALA A 578 -21.52 14.38 24.21
N LYS A 579 -21.19 14.37 22.90
CA LYS A 579 -20.61 15.52 22.20
C LYS A 579 -21.65 16.56 21.76
N LEU A 580 -22.78 16.13 21.22
CA LEU A 580 -23.76 17.01 20.56
C LEU A 580 -24.95 17.39 21.44
N GLY A 581 -25.10 16.73 22.59
CA GLY A 581 -26.25 16.87 23.47
C GLY A 581 -27.05 15.58 23.54
N ALA A 582 -27.57 15.29 24.74
CA ALA A 582 -28.38 14.11 24.99
C ALA A 582 -29.56 14.05 24.01
N ASN A 583 -29.81 12.86 23.47
CA ASN A 583 -30.92 12.59 22.56
C ASN A 583 -30.84 13.21 21.16
N THR A 584 -29.67 13.71 20.75
CA THR A 584 -29.44 14.18 19.38
C THR A 584 -29.62 13.04 18.38
N TYR A 585 -29.00 11.88 18.63
CA TYR A 585 -29.09 10.69 17.80
C TYR A 585 -29.73 9.51 18.54
N ARG A 586 -30.34 8.64 17.73
CA ARG A 586 -30.88 7.33 18.12
C ARG A 586 -30.47 6.26 17.13
N VAL A 587 -30.26 5.06 17.65
CA VAL A 587 -30.16 3.84 16.84
C VAL A 587 -31.53 3.52 16.25
N VAL A 588 -31.58 3.12 14.97
CA VAL A 588 -32.74 2.38 14.45
C VAL A 588 -32.61 0.96 14.99
N PRO A 589 -33.48 0.54 15.94
CA PRO A 589 -33.28 -0.68 16.68
C PRO A 589 -33.39 -1.90 15.77
N LYS A 590 -32.44 -2.83 15.86
CA LYS A 590 -32.54 -4.07 15.08
C LYS A 590 -33.62 -5.02 15.63
N GLY A 591 -33.95 -4.91 16.92
CA GLY A 591 -34.86 -5.84 17.59
C GLY A 591 -34.42 -7.31 17.45
N SER A 592 -35.35 -8.19 17.07
CA SER A 592 -35.08 -9.61 16.81
C SER A 592 -34.67 -9.91 15.36
N LEU A 593 -34.44 -8.89 14.52
CA LEU A 593 -34.02 -9.09 13.14
C LEU A 593 -32.65 -9.77 13.12
N ASP A 594 -32.53 -10.75 12.22
CA ASP A 594 -31.27 -11.36 11.84
C ASP A 594 -30.51 -10.39 10.93
N THR A 595 -29.24 -10.15 11.26
CA THR A 595 -28.34 -9.22 10.57
C THR A 595 -27.13 -9.94 9.97
N GLY A 596 -27.28 -11.24 9.70
CA GLY A 596 -26.27 -12.08 9.07
C GLY A 596 -25.36 -12.75 10.08
N ASP A 597 -24.46 -13.56 9.55
CA ASP A 597 -23.52 -14.38 10.31
C ASP A 597 -22.07 -13.89 10.20
N ASP A 598 -21.78 -12.85 9.42
CA ASP A 598 -20.46 -12.20 9.45
C ASP A 598 -20.24 -11.47 10.78
N ALA A 599 -18.97 -11.27 11.14
CA ALA A 599 -18.58 -10.48 12.31
C ALA A 599 -18.99 -9.00 12.19
N ILE A 600 -19.24 -8.54 10.96
CA ILE A 600 -19.71 -7.21 10.61
C ILE A 600 -21.20 -7.27 10.26
N ARG A 601 -21.94 -6.23 10.66
CA ARG A 601 -23.25 -5.89 10.12
C ARG A 601 -23.30 -4.42 9.68
N VAL A 602 -24.40 -4.07 9.02
CA VAL A 602 -24.79 -2.68 8.76
C VAL A 602 -25.79 -2.18 9.81
N ALA A 603 -25.88 -0.86 9.99
CA ALA A 603 -26.80 -0.21 10.93
C ALA A 603 -27.26 1.18 10.44
N LEU A 604 -28.27 1.73 11.11
CA LEU A 604 -28.77 3.09 10.87
C LEU A 604 -28.85 3.87 12.19
N ILE A 605 -28.45 5.13 12.15
CA ILE A 605 -28.72 6.10 13.21
C ILE A 605 -29.41 7.33 12.62
N TYR A 606 -30.21 8.01 13.43
CA TYR A 606 -31.00 9.17 12.96
C TYR A 606 -31.25 10.18 14.08
N LYS A 607 -31.65 11.39 13.70
CA LYS A 607 -32.08 12.44 14.63
C LYS A 607 -33.59 12.36 14.88
N PRO A 608 -34.05 11.88 16.05
CA PRO A 608 -35.48 11.72 16.33
C PRO A 608 -36.24 13.05 16.42
N ALA A 609 -35.55 14.16 16.67
CA ALA A 609 -36.15 15.50 16.66
C ALA A 609 -36.45 16.02 15.24
N ARG A 610 -35.87 15.39 14.20
CA ARG A 610 -35.99 15.81 12.80
C ARG A 610 -36.85 14.87 11.97
N LEU A 611 -36.84 13.57 12.29
CA LEU A 611 -37.50 12.52 11.54
C LEU A 611 -38.16 11.49 12.47
N GLY A 612 -39.38 11.09 12.12
CA GLY A 612 -40.05 9.93 12.70
C GLY A 612 -39.74 8.66 11.91
N LEU A 613 -39.84 7.49 12.56
CA LEU A 613 -39.75 6.19 11.89
C LEU A 613 -41.12 5.76 11.34
N ILE A 614 -41.14 5.15 10.16
CA ILE A 614 -42.34 4.57 9.53
C ILE A 614 -42.11 3.08 9.26
N GLY A 615 -43.07 2.26 9.69
CA GLY A 615 -42.96 0.81 9.58
C GLY A 615 -41.88 0.25 10.51
N ALA A 616 -41.81 -1.07 10.57
CA ALA A 616 -40.72 -1.76 11.25
C ALA A 616 -39.44 -1.68 10.40
N ALA A 617 -38.28 -1.68 11.07
CA ALA A 617 -37.02 -1.92 10.39
C ALA A 617 -37.05 -3.28 9.68
N MET A 618 -36.30 -3.40 8.59
CA MET A 618 -36.24 -4.61 7.78
C MET A 618 -34.78 -5.04 7.59
N SER A 619 -34.57 -6.36 7.45
CA SER A 619 -33.28 -6.96 7.14
C SER A 619 -33.47 -7.98 6.02
N ASP A 620 -32.66 -7.92 4.96
CA ASP A 620 -32.74 -8.85 3.84
C ASP A 620 -31.93 -10.13 4.11
N THR A 621 -32.54 -11.06 4.85
CA THR A 621 -31.92 -12.32 5.30
C THR A 621 -31.83 -13.39 4.22
N ASN A 622 -31.94 -13.02 2.93
CA ASN A 622 -31.69 -13.97 1.85
C ASN A 622 -30.25 -14.50 1.96
N ALA A 623 -30.06 -15.80 1.77
CA ALA A 623 -28.76 -16.47 1.94
C ALA A 623 -27.64 -15.93 1.03
N ILE A 624 -27.98 -15.18 -0.04
CA ILE A 624 -27.00 -14.48 -0.88
C ILE A 624 -26.27 -13.34 -0.14
N ASN A 625 -26.88 -12.83 0.94
CA ASN A 625 -26.35 -11.73 1.73
C ASN A 625 -25.68 -12.28 3.00
N ASN A 626 -24.35 -12.37 2.99
CA ASN A 626 -23.57 -12.61 4.22
C ASN A 626 -23.66 -11.44 5.20
N ARG A 627 -23.88 -10.24 4.67
CA ARG A 627 -24.17 -9.00 5.42
C ARG A 627 -25.50 -8.44 4.91
N PRO A 628 -26.64 -8.93 5.44
CA PRO A 628 -27.99 -8.49 5.06
C PRO A 628 -28.15 -6.98 5.01
N THR A 629 -28.77 -6.49 3.92
CA THR A 629 -29.17 -5.08 3.80
C THR A 629 -30.14 -4.73 4.92
N PHE A 630 -29.88 -3.62 5.63
CA PHE A 630 -30.75 -3.13 6.70
C PHE A 630 -31.47 -1.86 6.25
N ALA A 631 -32.78 -1.79 6.47
CA ALA A 631 -33.62 -0.74 5.92
C ALA A 631 -34.63 -0.17 6.93
N GLN A 632 -34.97 1.10 6.74
CA GLN A 632 -35.95 1.82 7.56
C GLN A 632 -36.63 2.93 6.76
N GLY A 633 -37.95 3.09 6.94
CA GLY A 633 -38.72 4.24 6.47
C GLY A 633 -38.65 5.42 7.44
N PHE A 634 -38.61 6.65 6.91
CA PHE A 634 -38.55 7.89 7.66
C PHE A 634 -39.66 8.87 7.20
N GLN A 635 -40.19 9.65 8.15
CA GLN A 635 -41.17 10.71 7.92
C GLN A 635 -40.63 12.06 8.42
N ALA A 636 -40.69 13.08 7.56
CA ALA A 636 -40.53 14.47 7.97
C ALA A 636 -41.82 15.00 8.63
N PRO A 637 -41.76 16.06 9.47
CA PRO A 637 -42.95 16.65 10.09
C PRO A 637 -44.00 17.14 9.09
N ASN A 638 -43.60 17.45 7.86
CA ASN A 638 -44.50 17.80 6.76
C ASN A 638 -45.19 16.61 6.07
N GLY A 639 -44.93 15.39 6.54
CA GLY A 639 -45.52 14.17 6.00
C GLY A 639 -44.80 13.61 4.78
N GLN A 640 -43.76 14.26 4.25
CA GLN A 640 -42.89 13.66 3.23
C GLN A 640 -42.20 12.41 3.79
N ARG A 641 -42.07 11.37 2.96
CA ARG A 641 -41.58 10.04 3.35
C ARG A 641 -40.50 9.56 2.42
N PHE A 642 -39.48 8.92 2.96
CA PHE A 642 -38.45 8.23 2.19
C PHE A 642 -37.96 7.00 2.95
N ALA A 643 -37.40 6.03 2.26
CA ALA A 643 -36.75 4.87 2.84
C ALA A 643 -35.24 4.90 2.62
N VAL A 644 -34.48 4.41 3.58
CA VAL A 644 -33.03 4.22 3.45
C VAL A 644 -32.70 2.74 3.58
N LEU A 645 -31.88 2.22 2.66
CA LEU A 645 -31.38 0.86 2.63
C LEU A 645 -29.85 0.92 2.71
N VAL A 646 -29.24 0.33 3.74
CA VAL A 646 -27.78 0.31 3.94
C VAL A 646 -27.23 -1.04 3.53
N ASN A 647 -26.20 -1.04 2.69
CA ASN A 647 -25.64 -2.22 2.05
C ASN A 647 -24.16 -2.38 2.39
N HIS A 648 -23.69 -3.62 2.45
CA HIS A 648 -22.27 -3.93 2.48
C HIS A 648 -22.01 -5.24 1.74
N PHE A 649 -21.78 -5.14 0.43
CA PHE A 649 -21.65 -6.30 -0.45
C PHE A 649 -20.38 -7.10 -0.17
N LYS A 650 -20.27 -8.26 -0.82
CA LYS A 650 -19.07 -9.10 -0.73
C LYS A 650 -17.84 -8.33 -1.23
N SER A 651 -16.76 -8.36 -0.45
CA SER A 651 -15.49 -7.72 -0.81
C SER A 651 -14.84 -8.31 -2.05
N LYS A 652 -14.08 -7.48 -2.77
CA LYS A 652 -13.36 -7.84 -4.01
C LYS A 652 -12.19 -8.82 -3.82
N GLY A 653 -11.70 -9.00 -2.58
CA GLY A 653 -10.54 -9.83 -2.25
C GLY A 653 -10.85 -11.29 -1.88
N SER A 654 -9.80 -12.05 -1.50
CA SER A 654 -9.88 -13.48 -1.14
C SER A 654 -10.43 -14.34 -2.28
N CYS A 655 -9.80 -14.25 -3.45
CA CYS A 655 -10.23 -14.92 -4.66
C CYS A 655 -10.33 -16.45 -4.49
N PRO A 656 -11.45 -17.06 -4.91
CA PRO A 656 -11.48 -18.50 -5.07
C PRO A 656 -10.51 -18.90 -6.20
N LYS A 657 -9.91 -20.09 -6.11
CA LYS A 657 -9.03 -20.65 -7.16
C LYS A 657 -9.58 -21.98 -7.68
N ASP A 658 -10.89 -22.04 -7.81
CA ASP A 658 -11.66 -23.24 -8.14
C ASP A 658 -12.29 -23.16 -9.54
N GLY A 659 -12.03 -22.09 -10.30
CA GLY A 659 -12.59 -21.86 -11.63
C GLY A 659 -14.07 -21.43 -11.63
N SER A 660 -14.64 -21.11 -10.46
CA SER A 660 -16.03 -20.64 -10.32
C SER A 660 -16.26 -19.30 -11.02
N ALA A 661 -17.53 -18.86 -11.06
CA ALA A 661 -17.92 -17.55 -11.58
C ALA A 661 -17.35 -16.38 -10.73
N ASP A 662 -16.98 -16.65 -9.48
CA ASP A 662 -16.42 -15.68 -8.54
C ASP A 662 -14.88 -15.56 -8.61
N ASP A 663 -14.22 -16.35 -9.46
CA ASP A 663 -12.78 -16.21 -9.74
C ASP A 663 -12.49 -14.89 -10.50
N ASP A 664 -11.27 -14.37 -10.40
CA ASP A 664 -10.88 -13.15 -11.11
C ASP A 664 -10.87 -13.42 -12.62
N ARG A 665 -11.62 -12.59 -13.37
CA ARG A 665 -11.67 -12.69 -14.83
C ARG A 665 -10.66 -11.79 -15.53
N GLY A 666 -9.92 -10.96 -14.79
CA GLY A 666 -8.95 -10.01 -15.35
C GLY A 666 -9.58 -8.88 -16.16
N ASP A 667 -10.87 -8.60 -15.94
CA ASP A 667 -11.63 -7.55 -16.63
C ASP A 667 -11.71 -6.22 -15.84
N GLY A 668 -11.01 -6.15 -14.70
CA GLY A 668 -10.96 -5.01 -13.79
C GLY A 668 -11.95 -5.06 -12.64
N GLN A 669 -12.82 -6.07 -12.57
CA GLN A 669 -13.84 -6.17 -11.50
C GLN A 669 -13.36 -6.91 -10.27
N ALA A 670 -12.24 -7.64 -10.37
CA ALA A 670 -11.71 -8.55 -9.36
C ALA A 670 -12.71 -9.66 -8.96
N CYS A 671 -12.37 -10.40 -7.93
CA CYS A 671 -13.11 -11.58 -7.50
C CYS A 671 -14.49 -11.25 -6.93
N TRP A 672 -15.31 -12.30 -6.80
CA TRP A 672 -16.66 -12.25 -6.24
C TRP A 672 -17.63 -11.34 -7.01
N ASN A 673 -17.35 -11.04 -8.29
CA ASN A 673 -18.22 -10.19 -9.09
C ASN A 673 -19.59 -10.85 -9.32
N ASP A 674 -19.63 -12.14 -9.61
CA ASP A 674 -20.88 -12.88 -9.82
C ASP A 674 -21.77 -12.86 -8.57
N LEU A 675 -21.22 -13.09 -7.37
CA LEU A 675 -21.93 -12.93 -6.12
C LEU A 675 -22.43 -11.49 -5.92
N ARG A 676 -21.60 -10.47 -6.17
CA ARG A 676 -22.03 -9.06 -6.06
C ARG A 676 -23.16 -8.71 -7.05
N VAL A 677 -23.16 -9.28 -8.25
CA VAL A 677 -24.26 -9.12 -9.21
C VAL A 677 -25.54 -9.78 -8.69
N LYS A 678 -25.46 -10.97 -8.10
CA LYS A 678 -26.62 -11.63 -7.46
C LYS A 678 -27.15 -10.84 -6.26
N GLN A 679 -26.26 -10.26 -5.45
CA GLN A 679 -26.63 -9.34 -4.36
C GLN A 679 -27.34 -8.10 -4.91
N ALA A 680 -26.86 -7.52 -6.02
CA ALA A 680 -27.52 -6.41 -6.69
C ALA A 680 -28.93 -6.78 -7.20
N GLN A 681 -29.09 -7.95 -7.82
CA GLN A 681 -30.40 -8.44 -8.28
C GLN A 681 -31.38 -8.62 -7.12
N ARG A 682 -30.92 -9.26 -6.04
CA ARG A 682 -31.71 -9.44 -4.81
C ARG A 682 -32.11 -8.09 -4.20
N LEU A 683 -31.20 -7.12 -4.17
CA LEU A 683 -31.47 -5.79 -3.65
C LEU A 683 -32.60 -5.08 -4.42
N ARG A 684 -32.69 -5.25 -5.74
CA ARG A 684 -33.81 -4.69 -6.54
C ARG A 684 -35.17 -5.20 -6.06
N GLU A 685 -35.27 -6.48 -5.73
CA GLU A 685 -36.51 -7.06 -5.17
C GLU A 685 -36.81 -6.49 -3.77
N PHE A 686 -35.77 -6.38 -2.94
CA PHE A 686 -35.91 -5.90 -1.56
C PHE A 686 -36.34 -4.43 -1.49
N VAL A 687 -35.88 -3.59 -2.43
CA VAL A 687 -36.31 -2.18 -2.55
C VAL A 687 -37.85 -2.08 -2.63
N GLY A 688 -38.49 -2.91 -3.45
CA GLY A 688 -39.96 -2.90 -3.57
C GLY A 688 -40.66 -3.28 -2.27
N GLN A 689 -40.10 -4.22 -1.51
CA GLN A 689 -40.62 -4.62 -0.20
C GLN A 689 -40.50 -3.49 0.83
N VAL A 690 -39.36 -2.81 0.84
CA VAL A 690 -39.10 -1.66 1.72
C VAL A 690 -39.99 -0.47 1.37
N GLN A 691 -40.16 -0.15 0.08
CA GLN A 691 -41.06 0.89 -0.39
C GLN A 691 -42.51 0.63 0.05
N ALA A 692 -42.97 -0.61 -0.07
CA ALA A 692 -44.30 -1.01 0.39
C ALA A 692 -44.45 -0.87 1.92
N ALA A 693 -43.47 -1.32 2.70
CA ALA A 693 -43.48 -1.22 4.15
C ALA A 693 -43.41 0.23 4.67
N ALA A 694 -42.60 1.08 4.01
CA ALA A 694 -42.46 2.49 4.33
C ALA A 694 -43.60 3.37 3.76
N GLY A 695 -44.42 2.82 2.85
CA GLY A 695 -45.50 3.54 2.19
C GLY A 695 -45.01 4.73 1.37
N THR A 696 -43.91 4.58 0.63
CA THR A 696 -43.30 5.62 -0.21
C THR A 696 -42.62 5.01 -1.44
N GLN A 697 -42.55 5.78 -2.53
CA GLN A 697 -41.75 5.45 -3.72
C GLN A 697 -40.32 5.97 -3.63
N ASP A 698 -40.05 6.85 -2.66
CA ASP A 698 -38.74 7.46 -2.47
C ASP A 698 -37.85 6.52 -1.67
N ALA A 699 -36.84 5.92 -2.32
CA ALA A 699 -35.88 5.05 -1.67
C ALA A 699 -34.44 5.44 -2.03
N LEU A 700 -33.58 5.40 -1.01
CA LEU A 700 -32.17 5.69 -1.09
C LEU A 700 -31.38 4.45 -0.68
N LEU A 701 -30.58 3.92 -1.61
CA LEU A 701 -29.69 2.81 -1.37
C LEU A 701 -28.30 3.41 -1.11
N LEU A 702 -27.79 3.17 0.08
CA LEU A 702 -26.51 3.66 0.56
C LEU A 702 -25.62 2.46 0.89
N GLY A 703 -24.31 2.68 0.84
CA GLY A 703 -23.35 1.79 1.49
C GLY A 703 -22.18 1.42 0.62
N ASP A 704 -21.38 0.48 1.11
CA ASP A 704 -20.22 -0.06 0.40
C ASP A 704 -20.65 -1.24 -0.47
N PHE A 705 -20.77 -0.97 -1.77
CA PHE A 705 -21.15 -2.00 -2.74
C PHE A 705 -19.96 -2.84 -3.19
N ASN A 706 -18.74 -2.53 -2.73
CA ASN A 706 -17.50 -3.17 -3.13
C ASN A 706 -17.40 -3.28 -4.67
N ALA A 707 -17.92 -2.30 -5.40
CA ALA A 707 -17.95 -2.27 -6.85
C ALA A 707 -17.76 -0.84 -7.34
N TYR A 708 -16.89 -0.65 -8.34
CA TYR A 708 -16.69 0.67 -8.95
C TYR A 708 -17.88 1.04 -9.85
N ALA A 709 -18.05 2.33 -10.14
CA ALA A 709 -19.30 2.89 -10.67
C ALA A 709 -19.79 2.32 -12.01
N LYS A 710 -18.92 1.72 -12.82
CA LYS A 710 -19.29 1.09 -14.10
C LYS A 710 -19.24 -0.44 -14.06
N GLU A 711 -18.95 -1.04 -12.91
CA GLU A 711 -18.96 -2.48 -12.74
C GLU A 711 -20.37 -3.06 -12.76
N ASP A 712 -20.46 -4.36 -13.03
CA ASP A 712 -21.71 -5.06 -13.25
C ASP A 712 -22.71 -4.97 -12.10
N PRO A 713 -22.32 -4.97 -10.81
CA PRO A 713 -23.27 -4.80 -9.70
C PRO A 713 -23.97 -3.44 -9.73
N ILE A 714 -23.23 -2.35 -9.98
CA ILE A 714 -23.80 -1.00 -10.07
C ILE A 714 -24.61 -0.85 -11.35
N HIS A 715 -24.12 -1.39 -12.47
CA HIS A 715 -24.90 -1.42 -13.70
C HIS A 715 -26.23 -2.16 -13.52
N THR A 716 -26.22 -3.31 -12.84
CA THR A 716 -27.43 -4.09 -12.55
C THR A 716 -28.48 -3.28 -11.79
N LEU A 717 -28.06 -2.40 -10.88
CA LEU A 717 -28.95 -1.53 -10.12
C LEU A 717 -29.44 -0.34 -10.97
N THR A 718 -28.57 0.26 -11.77
CA THR A 718 -28.88 1.48 -12.52
C THR A 718 -29.54 1.25 -13.88
N GLN A 719 -29.39 0.05 -14.46
CA GLN A 719 -29.98 -0.29 -15.75
C GLN A 719 -31.50 -0.09 -15.74
N ASP A 720 -32.04 0.27 -16.90
CA ASP A 720 -33.46 0.61 -17.12
C ASP A 720 -33.96 1.81 -16.29
N GLY A 721 -33.05 2.57 -15.66
CA GLY A 721 -33.39 3.73 -14.83
C GLY A 721 -34.02 3.34 -13.48
N PHE A 722 -33.80 2.12 -12.99
CA PHE A 722 -34.37 1.64 -11.73
C PHE A 722 -33.93 2.50 -10.53
N VAL A 723 -32.63 2.80 -10.44
CA VAL A 723 -32.07 3.82 -9.54
C VAL A 723 -31.04 4.68 -10.28
N ILE A 724 -30.82 5.89 -9.80
CA ILE A 724 -29.90 6.88 -10.36
C ILE A 724 -28.72 7.04 -9.41
N ASP A 725 -27.50 6.90 -9.94
CA ASP A 725 -26.24 7.19 -9.24
C ASP A 725 -26.15 8.70 -8.96
N GLN A 726 -26.24 9.07 -7.68
CA GLN A 726 -26.29 10.47 -7.28
C GLN A 726 -24.92 11.13 -7.32
N GLU A 727 -23.87 10.46 -6.86
CA GLU A 727 -22.52 11.02 -6.95
C GLU A 727 -22.12 11.20 -8.41
N GLY A 728 -22.29 10.17 -9.24
CA GLY A 728 -21.99 10.23 -10.67
C GLY A 728 -22.81 11.26 -11.45
N ARG A 729 -23.99 11.66 -10.94
CA ARG A 729 -24.82 12.73 -11.52
C ARG A 729 -24.21 14.12 -11.30
N PHE A 730 -23.54 14.35 -10.17
CA PHE A 730 -22.92 15.64 -9.85
C PHE A 730 -21.43 15.68 -10.23
N ASP A 731 -20.73 14.56 -10.10
CA ASP A 731 -19.33 14.38 -10.49
C ASP A 731 -19.10 12.93 -10.96
N PRO A 732 -18.98 12.69 -12.28
CA PRO A 732 -18.69 11.37 -12.83
C PRO A 732 -17.39 10.74 -12.27
N ALA A 733 -16.40 11.56 -11.90
CA ALA A 733 -15.10 11.15 -11.40
C ALA A 733 -15.02 11.06 -9.86
N ALA A 734 -16.16 11.20 -9.17
CA ALA A 734 -16.26 11.06 -7.73
C ALA A 734 -15.65 9.73 -7.25
N TYR A 735 -14.98 9.81 -6.11
CA TYR A 735 -14.29 8.69 -5.46
C TYR A 735 -14.53 8.70 -3.95
N SER A 736 -14.49 7.52 -3.35
CA SER A 736 -14.58 7.32 -1.89
C SER A 736 -13.46 6.43 -1.36
N TYR A 737 -12.63 5.87 -2.26
CA TYR A 737 -11.58 4.93 -1.95
C TYR A 737 -10.38 5.11 -2.91
N VAL A 738 -9.18 4.84 -2.42
CA VAL A 738 -7.93 4.84 -3.19
C VAL A 738 -7.23 3.49 -2.98
N PHE A 739 -7.00 2.76 -4.07
CA PHE A 739 -6.37 1.45 -4.05
C PHE A 739 -5.32 1.36 -5.16
N ASP A 740 -4.13 0.86 -4.82
CA ASP A 740 -2.98 0.76 -5.73
C ASP A 740 -2.73 2.02 -6.59
N GLY A 741 -2.89 3.20 -5.98
CA GLY A 741 -2.70 4.50 -6.67
C GLY A 741 -3.86 4.93 -7.56
N LEU A 742 -4.99 4.23 -7.54
CA LEU A 742 -6.16 4.54 -8.37
C LEU A 742 -7.35 4.95 -7.49
N ALA A 743 -7.94 6.10 -7.81
CA ALA A 743 -9.12 6.61 -7.12
C ALA A 743 -10.41 6.11 -7.78
N GLY A 744 -11.40 5.72 -6.97
CA GLY A 744 -12.74 5.37 -7.45
C GLY A 744 -13.75 5.30 -6.30
N ARG A 745 -15.05 5.16 -6.60
CA ARG A 745 -16.08 5.04 -5.57
C ARG A 745 -16.54 3.59 -5.39
N LEU A 746 -16.44 3.09 -4.15
CA LEU A 746 -16.99 1.82 -3.70
C LEU A 746 -18.22 2.04 -2.82
N ASP A 747 -18.22 3.13 -2.06
CA ASP A 747 -19.42 3.67 -1.42
C ASP A 747 -20.26 4.41 -2.45
N HIS A 748 -21.55 4.09 -2.50
CA HIS A 748 -22.47 4.73 -3.43
C HIS A 748 -23.69 5.27 -2.70
N ALA A 749 -24.31 6.25 -3.34
CA ALA A 749 -25.67 6.67 -3.08
C ALA A 749 -26.52 6.58 -4.34
N LEU A 750 -27.43 5.61 -4.37
CA LEU A 750 -28.31 5.34 -5.51
C LEU A 750 -29.75 5.62 -5.10
N ALA A 751 -30.46 6.48 -5.83
CA ALA A 751 -31.82 6.89 -5.48
C ALA A 751 -32.84 6.47 -6.54
N THR A 752 -34.04 6.10 -6.12
CA THR A 752 -35.15 5.94 -7.06
C THR A 752 -35.41 7.24 -7.83
N PRO A 753 -35.94 7.21 -9.06
CA PRO A 753 -36.15 8.43 -9.85
C PRO A 753 -36.94 9.52 -9.12
N THR A 754 -37.94 9.14 -8.32
CA THR A 754 -38.76 10.08 -7.55
C THR A 754 -37.97 10.78 -6.44
N LEU A 755 -37.06 10.07 -5.76
CA LEU A 755 -36.20 10.68 -4.74
C LEU A 755 -35.05 11.46 -5.37
N SER A 756 -34.49 10.99 -6.49
CA SER A 756 -33.44 11.69 -7.25
C SER A 756 -33.87 13.12 -7.61
N ALA A 757 -35.15 13.33 -7.94
CA ALA A 757 -35.71 14.66 -8.21
C ALA A 757 -35.70 15.60 -6.98
N LYS A 758 -35.58 15.04 -5.76
CA LYS A 758 -35.53 15.77 -4.49
C LYS A 758 -34.11 15.89 -3.94
N ILE A 759 -33.08 15.37 -4.61
CA ILE A 759 -31.68 15.48 -4.18
C ILE A 759 -31.03 16.68 -4.88
N LEU A 760 -30.50 17.62 -4.09
CA LEU A 760 -29.88 18.85 -4.59
C LEU A 760 -28.36 18.75 -4.73
N GLY A 761 -27.74 17.79 -4.06
CA GLY A 761 -26.30 17.55 -4.12
C GLY A 761 -25.91 16.23 -3.47
N ALA A 762 -24.81 15.65 -3.96
CA ALA A 762 -24.13 14.53 -3.36
C ALA A 762 -22.62 14.68 -3.54
N SER A 763 -21.83 14.38 -2.50
CA SER A 763 -20.37 14.45 -2.55
C SER A 763 -19.73 13.59 -1.46
N SER A 764 -18.61 12.97 -1.77
CA SER A 764 -17.73 12.36 -0.76
C SER A 764 -16.93 13.44 -0.01
N TRP A 765 -16.81 13.31 1.32
CA TRP A 765 -15.93 14.18 2.10
C TRP A 765 -14.57 13.51 2.27
N HIS A 766 -13.57 14.01 1.56
CA HIS A 766 -12.23 13.43 1.51
C HIS A 766 -11.45 13.61 2.81
N ILE A 767 -11.74 12.77 3.80
CA ILE A 767 -11.06 12.75 5.11
C ILE A 767 -10.28 11.46 5.35
N ASN A 768 -10.46 10.43 4.52
CA ASN A 768 -9.99 9.07 4.78
C ASN A 768 -9.15 8.50 3.62
N ALA A 769 -9.70 8.47 2.41
CA ALA A 769 -9.08 7.79 1.26
C ALA A 769 -7.72 8.39 0.87
N ASP A 770 -7.55 9.69 1.10
CA ASP A 770 -6.34 10.43 0.73
C ASP A 770 -5.27 10.47 1.83
N GLU A 771 -5.55 9.94 3.03
CA GLU A 771 -4.67 10.07 4.20
C GLU A 771 -3.79 8.83 4.41
N PRO A 772 -2.53 9.01 4.85
CA PRO A 772 -1.62 7.89 5.10
C PRO A 772 -2.06 7.08 6.32
N LEU A 773 -1.75 5.78 6.30
CA LEU A 773 -2.03 4.89 7.44
C LEU A 773 -1.35 5.35 8.73
N ILE A 774 -0.19 6.00 8.67
CA ILE A 774 0.58 6.34 9.87
C ILE A 774 -0.17 7.29 10.84
N ILE A 775 -1.23 7.98 10.39
CA ILE A 775 -2.05 8.88 11.21
C ILE A 775 -3.37 8.26 11.72
N ASP A 776 -3.60 6.97 11.42
CA ASP A 776 -4.77 6.22 11.87
C ASP A 776 -4.81 6.02 13.40
N TYR A 777 -5.76 5.21 13.88
CA TYR A 777 -5.95 4.96 15.31
C TYR A 777 -5.03 3.87 15.88
N ASN A 778 -4.30 3.15 15.03
CA ASN A 778 -3.51 1.99 15.39
C ASN A 778 -2.20 2.38 16.10
N LEU A 779 -1.75 1.56 17.06
CA LEU A 779 -0.52 1.79 17.83
C LEU A 779 0.68 1.01 17.27
N GLU A 780 0.43 -0.08 16.55
CA GLU A 780 1.50 -0.89 15.95
C GLU A 780 2.39 -0.06 15.00
N PHE A 781 3.66 -0.46 14.93
CA PHE A 781 4.68 0.16 14.07
C PHE A 781 4.95 1.66 14.35
N LYS A 782 4.58 2.16 15.53
CA LYS A 782 4.81 3.54 15.97
C LYS A 782 5.30 3.58 17.41
N LYS A 783 6.04 4.63 17.82
CA LYS A 783 6.41 4.85 19.22
C LYS A 783 5.19 5.22 20.08
N PRO A 784 5.07 4.76 21.34
CA PRO A 784 6.06 3.96 22.08
C PRO A 784 5.92 2.43 21.89
N ALA A 785 4.90 1.94 21.19
CA ALA A 785 4.66 0.49 21.02
C ALA A 785 5.80 -0.21 20.26
N CYS A 786 6.46 0.50 19.35
CA CYS A 786 7.70 0.09 18.67
C CYS A 786 8.81 1.11 18.94
N ALA A 787 9.80 0.73 19.76
CA ALA A 787 10.88 1.64 20.19
C ALA A 787 11.79 2.12 19.04
N THR A 788 11.91 1.33 17.96
CA THR A 788 12.76 1.62 16.80
C THR A 788 12.00 2.26 15.63
N CYS A 789 10.69 2.45 15.75
CA CYS A 789 9.85 3.01 14.69
C CYS A 789 9.76 4.55 14.79
N GLY A 790 9.18 5.18 13.77
CA GLY A 790 8.81 6.59 13.80
C GLY A 790 7.82 6.96 14.93
N PRO A 791 7.63 8.27 15.18
CA PRO A 791 6.70 8.75 16.21
C PRO A 791 5.23 8.44 15.87
N ASP A 792 4.35 8.42 16.88
CA ASP A 792 2.91 8.35 16.66
C ASP A 792 2.37 9.71 16.19
N TYR A 793 1.84 9.74 14.97
CA TYR A 793 1.25 10.94 14.36
C TYR A 793 -0.26 11.04 14.56
N TYR A 794 -0.83 10.28 15.49
CA TYR A 794 -2.22 10.40 15.88
C TYR A 794 -2.64 11.84 16.14
N SER A 795 -3.82 12.19 15.63
CA SER A 795 -4.54 13.38 16.07
C SER A 795 -6.02 13.08 16.21
N ALA A 796 -6.68 13.73 17.18
CA ALA A 796 -8.11 13.63 17.46
C ALA A 796 -8.97 14.42 16.44
N THR A 797 -8.61 14.34 15.16
CA THR A 797 -9.28 15.00 14.02
C THR A 797 -10.09 13.98 13.23
N PRO A 798 -11.04 14.39 12.37
CA PRO A 798 -11.81 13.44 11.54
C PRO A 798 -10.97 12.67 10.52
N TYR A 799 -9.74 13.12 10.24
CA TYR A 799 -8.88 12.56 9.20
C TYR A 799 -8.39 11.16 9.55
N ARG A 800 -8.45 10.24 8.59
CA ARG A 800 -8.16 8.80 8.75
C ARG A 800 -8.94 8.18 9.91
N SER A 801 -10.22 8.56 10.02
CA SER A 801 -11.19 7.90 10.91
C SER A 801 -11.65 6.55 10.37
N SER A 802 -11.55 6.38 9.04
CA SER A 802 -11.81 5.16 8.28
C SER A 802 -10.82 5.08 7.12
N ASP A 803 -10.92 4.04 6.29
CA ASP A 803 -10.27 3.90 5.01
C ASP A 803 -11.15 4.31 3.82
N HIS A 804 -12.43 4.54 4.07
CA HIS A 804 -13.42 5.01 3.09
C HIS A 804 -13.91 6.42 3.43
N ASP A 805 -14.08 7.28 2.44
CA ASP A 805 -14.70 8.60 2.63
C ASP A 805 -16.22 8.49 2.80
N PRO A 806 -16.83 9.26 3.73
CA PRO A 806 -18.28 9.29 3.86
C PRO A 806 -18.93 10.03 2.69
N VAL A 807 -19.99 9.44 2.12
CA VAL A 807 -20.81 10.05 1.07
C VAL A 807 -21.92 10.87 1.72
N VAL A 808 -22.01 12.15 1.37
CA VAL A 808 -22.97 13.11 1.95
C VAL A 808 -23.99 13.53 0.90
N LEU A 809 -25.29 13.51 1.23
CA LEU A 809 -26.38 13.92 0.35
C LEU A 809 -27.27 14.97 0.98
N GLY A 810 -27.75 15.90 0.15
CA GLY A 810 -28.74 16.93 0.52
C GLY A 810 -30.09 16.63 -0.11
N LEU A 811 -31.07 16.30 0.71
CA LEU A 811 -32.46 16.05 0.31
C LEU A 811 -33.29 17.31 0.57
N ASN A 812 -34.15 17.65 -0.39
CA ASN A 812 -35.13 18.73 -0.30
C ASN A 812 -36.53 18.15 -0.21
N LEU A 813 -36.93 17.79 1.01
CA LEU A 813 -38.24 17.23 1.33
C LEU A 813 -39.19 18.34 1.75
N VAL A 814 -39.85 18.94 0.77
CA VAL A 814 -40.89 19.94 0.99
C VAL A 814 -42.26 19.38 0.61
N LYS A 815 -43.32 19.86 1.27
CA LYS A 815 -44.69 19.55 0.86
C LYS A 815 -45.29 20.76 0.15
N SER A 816 -45.87 20.50 -1.03
CA SER A 816 -46.57 21.53 -1.79
C SER A 816 -48.02 21.65 -1.30
N VAL A 817 -48.42 22.86 -0.96
CA VAL A 817 -49.79 23.24 -0.60
C VAL A 817 -50.26 24.29 -1.60
N LEU A 818 -51.14 23.89 -2.50
CA LEU A 818 -51.61 24.74 -3.61
C LEU A 818 -53.07 25.12 -3.38
N GLY A 819 -53.37 26.41 -3.50
CA GLY A 819 -54.73 26.93 -3.54
C GLY A 819 -55.33 26.89 -4.94
N THR A 820 -56.44 27.57 -5.10
CA THR A 820 -57.23 27.64 -6.33
C THR A 820 -57.12 29.03 -6.95
N ALA A 821 -58.10 29.44 -7.75
CA ALA A 821 -58.23 30.83 -8.19
C ALA A 821 -59.23 31.63 -7.31
N GLY A 822 -59.70 31.00 -6.22
CA GLY A 822 -60.68 31.54 -5.28
C GLY A 822 -60.02 32.26 -4.10
N ARG A 823 -60.79 32.47 -3.03
CA ARG A 823 -60.21 32.90 -1.75
C ARG A 823 -60.04 31.67 -0.89
N ASP A 824 -58.80 31.26 -0.68
CA ASP A 824 -58.45 30.05 0.01
C ASP A 824 -57.96 30.31 1.44
N THR A 825 -58.12 29.32 2.30
CA THR A 825 -57.47 29.28 3.61
C THR A 825 -56.58 28.06 3.62
N LEU A 826 -55.28 28.29 3.47
CA LEU A 826 -54.26 27.25 3.39
C LEU A 826 -53.50 27.19 4.70
N VAL A 827 -53.39 25.98 5.25
CA VAL A 827 -52.61 25.69 6.44
C VAL A 827 -51.58 24.64 6.07
N GLY A 828 -50.31 24.99 6.23
CA GLY A 828 -49.17 24.11 6.10
C GLY A 828 -49.10 23.11 7.25
N THR A 829 -47.90 22.66 7.53
CA THR A 829 -47.60 21.57 8.44
C THR A 829 -46.61 22.04 9.51
N ALA A 830 -45.98 21.10 10.21
CA ALA A 830 -44.94 21.42 11.20
C ALA A 830 -43.52 21.29 10.62
N GLY A 831 -43.36 21.13 9.30
CA GLY A 831 -42.05 21.14 8.65
C GLY A 831 -42.13 21.86 7.31
N ASP A 832 -40.97 22.06 6.68
CA ASP A 832 -40.82 22.92 5.50
C ASP A 832 -41.87 22.66 4.40
N ASP A 833 -42.70 23.66 4.12
CA ASP A 833 -43.74 23.66 3.09
C ASP A 833 -43.44 24.66 1.95
N VAL A 834 -44.03 24.40 0.79
CA VAL A 834 -44.12 25.34 -0.33
C VAL A 834 -45.59 25.66 -0.54
N ILE A 835 -46.00 26.88 -0.22
CA ILE A 835 -47.38 27.32 -0.21
C ILE A 835 -47.59 28.33 -1.35
N GLU A 836 -48.47 28.01 -2.29
CA GLU A 836 -48.88 28.90 -3.37
C GLU A 836 -50.40 29.10 -3.26
N GLY A 837 -50.83 30.30 -2.87
CA GLY A 837 -52.25 30.65 -2.74
C GLY A 837 -52.97 30.60 -4.09
N GLY A 838 -52.30 31.15 -5.11
CA GLY A 838 -52.86 31.30 -6.45
C GLY A 838 -53.55 32.64 -6.61
N ALA A 839 -54.55 32.69 -7.49
CA ALA A 839 -55.31 33.93 -7.69
C ALA A 839 -56.37 34.09 -6.60
N GLY A 840 -56.67 35.33 -6.23
CA GLY A 840 -57.59 35.63 -5.12
C GLY A 840 -56.85 36.02 -3.84
N ALA A 841 -57.58 36.52 -2.85
CA ALA A 841 -57.00 37.02 -1.60
C ALA A 841 -57.06 35.92 -0.55
N ASP A 842 -55.91 35.30 -0.28
CA ASP A 842 -55.83 34.08 0.50
C ASP A 842 -55.39 34.32 1.94
N THR A 843 -55.69 33.37 2.81
CA THR A 843 -55.14 33.32 4.17
C THR A 843 -54.21 32.12 4.26
N LEU A 844 -52.91 32.39 4.41
CA LEU A 844 -51.84 31.40 4.38
C LEU A 844 -51.24 31.27 5.78
N THR A 845 -51.05 30.05 6.26
CA THR A 845 -50.40 29.74 7.54
C THR A 845 -49.35 28.70 7.26
N GLY A 846 -48.07 29.00 7.52
CA GLY A 846 -46.95 28.10 7.29
C GLY A 846 -46.92 26.96 8.31
N GLY A 847 -47.00 27.35 9.58
CA GLY A 847 -46.79 26.48 10.72
C GLY A 847 -45.36 26.60 11.23
N ALA A 848 -44.71 25.46 11.47
CA ALA A 848 -43.32 25.41 11.90
C ALA A 848 -42.45 24.89 10.76
N GLY A 849 -41.16 25.21 10.77
CA GLY A 849 -40.24 24.86 9.69
C GLY A 849 -39.91 26.08 8.84
N ARG A 850 -39.13 25.85 7.78
CA ARG A 850 -38.76 26.91 6.83
C ARG A 850 -39.71 26.88 5.66
N ASP A 851 -40.72 27.74 5.72
CA ASP A 851 -41.79 27.75 4.74
C ASP A 851 -41.52 28.73 3.62
N GLN A 852 -41.96 28.36 2.41
CA GLN A 852 -41.82 29.15 1.20
C GLN A 852 -43.18 29.56 0.69
N PHE A 853 -43.46 30.86 0.70
CA PHE A 853 -44.69 31.44 0.16
C PHE A 853 -44.42 31.93 -1.26
N VAL A 854 -45.04 31.29 -2.24
CA VAL A 854 -44.76 31.48 -3.67
C VAL A 854 -45.77 32.43 -4.29
N TYR A 855 -45.26 33.45 -4.98
CA TYR A 855 -46.04 34.37 -5.78
C TYR A 855 -45.69 34.17 -7.25
N GLY A 856 -46.68 33.68 -8.01
CA GLY A 856 -46.50 33.22 -9.38
C GLY A 856 -47.03 34.21 -10.42
N SER A 857 -47.96 35.09 -10.04
CA SER A 857 -48.68 35.93 -10.99
C SER A 857 -49.12 37.25 -10.37
N ALA A 858 -49.22 38.28 -11.20
CA ALA A 858 -49.93 39.51 -10.83
C ALA A 858 -51.46 39.28 -10.77
N LEU A 859 -51.97 38.05 -10.85
CA LEU A 859 -53.38 37.75 -10.54
C LEU A 859 -53.55 37.29 -9.08
N ASP A 860 -52.44 37.01 -8.39
CA ASP A 860 -52.45 36.70 -6.98
C ASP A 860 -53.00 37.92 -6.22
N GLY A 861 -53.99 37.68 -5.36
CA GLY A 861 -54.62 38.74 -4.60
C GLY A 861 -53.72 39.22 -3.48
N VAL A 862 -54.30 40.02 -2.57
CA VAL A 862 -53.56 40.46 -1.39
C VAL A 862 -53.68 39.37 -0.32
N ASP A 863 -52.67 38.52 -0.24
CA ASP A 863 -52.67 37.40 0.70
C ASP A 863 -52.34 37.86 2.10
N THR A 864 -52.85 37.15 3.10
CA THR A 864 -52.50 37.33 4.51
C THR A 864 -51.75 36.11 5.00
N ILE A 865 -50.45 36.26 5.26
CA ILE A 865 -49.62 35.24 5.90
C ILE A 865 -49.70 35.43 7.41
N THR A 866 -50.20 34.43 8.13
CA THR A 866 -50.65 34.60 9.52
C THR A 866 -49.55 34.43 10.57
N ASP A 867 -48.44 33.77 10.22
CA ASP A 867 -47.40 33.32 11.16
C ASP A 867 -45.97 33.38 10.62
N PHE A 868 -45.72 34.20 9.58
CA PHE A 868 -44.39 34.33 8.95
C PHE A 868 -43.27 34.54 9.98
N SER A 869 -42.28 33.65 9.96
CA SER A 869 -41.09 33.68 10.81
C SER A 869 -39.89 34.28 10.06
N PRO A 870 -39.46 35.52 10.36
CA PRO A 870 -38.33 36.13 9.65
C PRO A 870 -36.99 35.42 9.82
N ALA A 871 -36.87 34.52 10.82
CA ALA A 871 -35.66 33.73 11.02
C ALA A 871 -35.58 32.51 10.09
N GLU A 872 -36.70 32.08 9.51
CA GLU A 872 -36.83 30.77 8.86
C GLU A 872 -37.48 30.85 7.47
N ASP A 873 -38.51 31.68 7.31
CA ASP A 873 -39.39 31.66 6.14
C ASP A 873 -38.92 32.57 5.00
N MET A 874 -39.40 32.24 3.80
CA MET A 874 -39.06 32.91 2.56
C MET A 874 -40.30 33.27 1.72
N LEU A 875 -40.21 34.41 1.05
CA LEU A 875 -41.12 34.85 -0.01
C LEU A 875 -40.44 34.65 -1.36
N LEU A 876 -41.07 33.88 -2.23
CA LEU A 876 -40.55 33.52 -3.55
C LEU A 876 -41.27 34.33 -4.62
N PHE A 877 -40.57 35.29 -5.21
CA PHE A 877 -41.07 36.17 -6.27
C PHE A 877 -40.47 35.87 -7.65
N THR A 878 -39.60 34.86 -7.77
CA THR A 878 -38.87 34.56 -9.01
C THR A 878 -39.75 34.50 -10.25
N LYS A 879 -40.85 33.75 -10.18
CA LYS A 879 -41.77 33.60 -11.30
C LYS A 879 -42.55 34.89 -11.57
N LEU A 880 -43.04 35.56 -10.52
CA LEU A 880 -43.75 36.83 -10.64
C LEU A 880 -42.90 37.92 -11.32
N LEU A 881 -41.65 38.08 -10.89
CA LEU A 881 -40.74 39.08 -11.45
C LEU A 881 -40.45 38.79 -12.92
N GLN A 882 -40.19 37.52 -13.25
CA GLN A 882 -39.96 37.08 -14.62
C GLN A 882 -41.15 37.38 -15.54
N VAL A 883 -42.37 37.01 -15.14
CA VAL A 883 -43.58 37.26 -15.97
C VAL A 883 -43.95 38.74 -16.03
N SER A 884 -43.51 39.54 -15.05
CA SER A 884 -43.71 40.99 -15.01
C SER A 884 -42.65 41.77 -15.80
N GLY A 885 -41.68 41.08 -16.43
CA GLY A 885 -40.61 41.72 -17.20
C GLY A 885 -39.58 42.47 -16.35
N VAL A 886 -39.52 42.19 -15.04
CA VAL A 886 -38.53 42.81 -14.14
C VAL A 886 -37.19 42.11 -14.32
N ASN A 887 -36.20 42.88 -14.78
CA ASN A 887 -34.85 42.39 -15.07
C ASN A 887 -33.84 43.14 -14.19
N SER A 888 -33.96 42.95 -12.87
CA SER A 888 -33.08 43.57 -11.86
C SER A 888 -32.25 42.51 -11.14
N PRO A 889 -30.93 42.69 -10.99
CA PRO A 889 -30.08 41.79 -10.21
C PRO A 889 -30.33 41.91 -8.71
N ASP A 890 -30.92 43.02 -8.24
CA ASP A 890 -31.33 43.22 -6.85
C ASP A 890 -32.70 43.95 -6.81
N PRO A 891 -33.80 43.19 -6.91
CA PRO A 891 -35.15 43.73 -6.86
C PRO A 891 -35.52 44.47 -5.58
N LEU A 892 -34.87 44.19 -4.44
CA LEU A 892 -35.07 44.96 -3.20
C LEU A 892 -34.42 46.34 -3.31
N ALA A 893 -33.14 46.39 -3.71
CA ALA A 893 -32.41 47.65 -3.82
C ALA A 893 -32.97 48.57 -4.91
N SER A 894 -33.43 48.01 -6.04
CA SER A 894 -34.06 48.78 -7.10
C SER A 894 -35.50 49.21 -6.78
N GLY A 895 -36.09 48.68 -5.70
CA GLY A 895 -37.45 48.97 -5.27
C GLY A 895 -38.52 48.25 -6.08
N HIS A 896 -38.17 47.17 -6.80
CA HIS A 896 -39.17 46.32 -7.47
C HIS A 896 -39.91 45.42 -6.49
N ILE A 897 -39.26 45.05 -5.38
CA ILE A 897 -39.90 44.45 -4.22
C ILE A 897 -39.87 45.50 -3.11
N THR A 898 -41.03 45.78 -2.56
CA THR A 898 -41.24 46.85 -1.58
C THR A 898 -41.79 46.28 -0.29
N CYS A 899 -41.50 46.93 0.83
CA CYS A 899 -42.10 46.63 2.11
C CYS A 899 -42.55 47.93 2.79
N THR A 900 -43.82 48.00 3.19
CA THR A 900 -44.37 49.12 3.96
C THR A 900 -45.07 48.64 5.22
N ASN A 901 -44.90 49.33 6.35
CA ASN A 901 -45.56 48.93 7.60
C ASN A 901 -47.04 49.36 7.61
N SER A 902 -47.91 48.52 8.14
CA SER A 902 -49.33 48.82 8.41
C SER A 902 -49.72 48.38 9.83
N ALA A 903 -50.95 48.71 10.25
CA ALA A 903 -51.49 48.25 11.52
C ALA A 903 -51.64 46.71 11.59
N ALA A 904 -51.74 46.03 10.45
CA ALA A 904 -51.84 44.57 10.37
C ALA A 904 -50.47 43.87 10.33
N GLY A 905 -49.41 44.59 9.98
CA GLY A 905 -48.06 44.06 9.76
C GLY A 905 -47.42 44.61 8.48
N ALA A 906 -46.37 43.94 8.00
CA ALA A 906 -45.62 44.31 6.81
C ALA A 906 -46.43 44.01 5.54
N LEU A 907 -46.59 45.03 4.69
CA LEU A 907 -47.17 44.93 3.36
C LEU A 907 -46.03 44.75 2.36
N VAL A 908 -45.84 43.53 1.87
CA VAL A 908 -44.87 43.24 0.81
C VAL A 908 -45.57 43.37 -0.54
N GLY A 909 -44.98 44.14 -1.44
CA GLY A 909 -45.57 44.42 -2.75
C GLY A 909 -44.55 44.47 -3.87
N ILE A 910 -45.05 44.40 -5.10
CA ILE A 910 -44.26 44.53 -6.32
C ILE A 910 -44.48 45.89 -6.97
N ASP A 911 -43.40 46.50 -7.45
CA ASP A 911 -43.41 47.69 -8.30
C ASP A 911 -42.67 47.42 -9.60
N THR A 912 -43.39 47.28 -10.73
CA THR A 912 -42.80 46.71 -11.96
C THR A 912 -41.81 47.61 -12.67
N ASP A 913 -41.82 48.92 -12.41
CA ASP A 913 -40.83 49.88 -12.94
C ASP A 913 -39.85 50.41 -11.87
N GLY A 914 -39.99 49.94 -10.63
CA GLY A 914 -39.06 50.18 -9.54
C GLY A 914 -39.16 51.60 -8.97
N SER A 915 -38.32 51.92 -8.00
CA SER A 915 -38.42 53.18 -7.23
C SER A 915 -38.28 54.48 -8.04
N ALA A 916 -37.77 54.41 -9.27
CA ALA A 916 -37.62 55.55 -10.17
C ALA A 916 -38.79 55.73 -11.15
N GLY A 917 -39.69 54.76 -11.25
CA GLY A 917 -40.80 54.76 -12.20
C GLY A 917 -42.09 55.40 -11.64
N PRO A 918 -43.04 55.75 -12.52
CA PRO A 918 -44.32 56.35 -12.10
C PRO A 918 -45.36 55.34 -11.57
N LEU A 919 -45.15 54.03 -11.75
CA LEU A 919 -46.08 53.05 -11.20
C LEU A 919 -46.01 53.04 -9.67
N LYS A 920 -47.05 52.48 -9.06
CA LYS A 920 -47.14 52.35 -7.61
C LYS A 920 -47.04 50.88 -7.26
N THR A 921 -46.39 50.62 -6.13
CA THR A 921 -46.40 49.30 -5.51
C THR A 921 -47.82 48.73 -5.42
N ARG A 922 -47.95 47.49 -5.87
CA ARG A 922 -49.09 46.64 -5.59
C ARG A 922 -48.73 45.69 -4.47
N THR A 923 -49.45 45.76 -3.36
CA THR A 923 -49.34 44.79 -2.29
C THR A 923 -49.70 43.39 -2.79
N MET A 924 -48.84 42.42 -2.50
CA MET A 924 -49.03 41.01 -2.78
C MET A 924 -49.29 40.23 -1.48
N ALA A 925 -48.60 40.60 -0.39
CA ALA A 925 -48.69 39.89 0.89
C ALA A 925 -48.80 40.85 2.08
N VAL A 926 -49.57 40.44 3.09
CA VAL A 926 -49.60 41.01 4.43
C VAL A 926 -48.98 39.98 5.37
N LEU A 927 -47.81 40.29 5.94
CA LEU A 927 -47.17 39.45 6.95
C LEU A 927 -47.67 39.88 8.33
N LYS A 928 -48.65 39.15 8.85
CA LYS A 928 -49.37 39.53 10.06
C LYS A 928 -48.42 39.58 11.27
N GLY A 929 -48.38 40.72 11.96
CA GLY A 929 -47.54 40.91 13.16
C GLY A 929 -46.04 41.02 12.91
N VAL A 930 -45.58 40.95 11.66
CA VAL A 930 -44.18 41.17 11.28
C VAL A 930 -44.00 42.61 10.82
N SER A 931 -42.89 43.25 11.17
CA SER A 931 -42.54 44.58 10.65
C SER A 931 -41.51 44.48 9.53
N CYS A 932 -41.47 45.46 8.62
CA CYS A 932 -40.47 45.48 7.55
C CYS A 932 -39.02 45.49 8.08
N ALA A 933 -38.79 46.04 9.27
CA ALA A 933 -37.46 46.06 9.89
C ALA A 933 -36.99 44.68 10.39
N ALA A 934 -37.92 43.72 10.55
CA ALA A 934 -37.58 42.35 10.90
C ALA A 934 -37.19 41.50 9.68
N LEU A 935 -37.50 41.97 8.47
CA LEU A 935 -37.17 41.27 7.22
C LEU A 935 -35.75 41.61 6.78
N SER A 936 -35.10 40.63 6.17
CA SER A 936 -33.78 40.74 5.57
C SER A 936 -33.80 40.23 4.13
N PRO A 937 -32.75 40.50 3.32
CA PRO A 937 -32.64 39.92 1.98
C PRO A 937 -32.74 38.38 1.96
N ALA A 938 -32.38 37.68 3.05
CA ALA A 938 -32.50 36.22 3.14
C ALA A 938 -33.96 35.72 3.14
N ASN A 939 -34.93 36.59 3.46
CA ASN A 939 -36.35 36.24 3.44
C ASN A 939 -36.96 36.32 2.03
N PHE A 940 -36.18 36.66 1.00
CA PHE A 940 -36.68 36.82 -0.34
C PHE A 940 -35.86 36.01 -1.35
N LYS A 941 -36.55 35.46 -2.34
CA LYS A 941 -35.92 34.82 -3.50
C LYS A 941 -36.52 35.39 -4.78
N PHE A 942 -35.63 35.87 -5.66
CA PHE A 942 -35.96 36.57 -6.89
C PHE A 942 -35.65 35.76 -8.14
#